data_AF-A0A7W1S499-F1
#
_entry.id   AF-A0A7W1S499-F1
#
_cell.length_a   1.000
_cell.length_b   1.000
_cell.length_c   1.000
_cell.angle_alpha   90.00
_cell.angle_beta   90.00
_cell.angle_gamma   90.00
#
_symmetry.space_group_name_H-M   'P 1'
#
loop_
_entity.id
_entity.type
_entity.pdbx_description
1 polymer ?
#
loop_
_entity_poly.entity_id
_entity_poly.type
_entity_poly.pdbx_seq_one_letter_code
_entity_poly.pdbx_strand_id
1 'polypeptide(L)'
;MPYWITSTLAATPALIWMFVGVGLPWALVALPRRDWRDRVMVACLTLAFGPALLTAWMFILGSVQSANLLRLEWVLLGTAIIAVVGWVVVWRRRIEPPSPYEITEHSKTKIAIPEPLPQPSPASDGGSNTGYEVGNFRGRRREDAEKYRLAFDERLLIVLIVVALVIRWIGVAYWPTTAYDALWVYGFEGRLYTLVGHIPTTIEYYPQFLPLQHTFLQLAVGGLDDHAARAVLPWLQLGSILAVYVMGNRLFSRRVGIYAAAIWALYPHMGEWSRYGDLEVPVTFMFTGAAAFFVMAWTKANTKAIEPEPLPQPSLLPCAARSRRSPASDGGSKAGSVIGYFQNRRRESRAEYGRYAVIAGLFLGIGLWTKPTMGAFVWGAALVAAIAVIIAWWQMRPSRVTVTSLIERLRPQIEVIVITGLVCIPLGGVWYLRNMLLGHRPIIFPDGYWQSLAARSGVEFGWPLLALFVLVAWVIWRSYKFQVSSFKSEENQATEPLSIGQLAVGLVLVIAGVGPSIYNSGRIGITDDRMGVLEWLALAVGMVVVTITLWRWARGRWTDEGRATAAKIGWLWALGLPYFITWFYSYSYHYRLSFAIVPLMIMPTAVILVQWRDSLQSSVASRRSIQHRVIASLAVVIIIELAIPGIINPLYDGNAGWDWLWTDKLPDDHARYESGNKALMNVVDGLQKYIDEHPDARLRVVAPQVKRLPFFFPTVDIQIDPMPTRLDQLDGATYFIYGKPEAGGDFNTFVPGQNQVLSALSLATTNPDVGSNIMRRAWGDDDGIFKYTVYELHLENRFKPPEYINGPTTEGDVQFGGFVRLLGYDIGGLDMWPGRKLTMHLFWQVIQQPTANYMIYIHLRDKDGNVIQTWDGPVSWTHDGNMYSTLVWQAGEYIVDERLLTFDGKNVPQGKDYKMVVGMYDLATQQRVPMTINGQPQPAGEGYKIAAPFSVVPVPAR
;
A
#
# COMPACT_ATOMS: atom_id res chain seq x y z
N MET A 1 -17.39 4.83 -29.52
CA MET A 1 -16.63 4.99 -28.25
C MET A 1 -16.33 3.60 -27.75
N PRO A 2 -15.08 3.27 -27.37
CA PRO A 2 -14.74 1.94 -26.85
C PRO A 2 -15.62 1.55 -25.64
N TYR A 3 -15.86 0.24 -25.46
CA TYR A 3 -16.76 -0.25 -24.40
C TYR A 3 -16.27 0.18 -23.01
N TRP A 4 -14.97 0.09 -22.74
CA TRP A 4 -14.36 0.44 -21.47
C TRP A 4 -14.53 1.93 -21.10
N ILE A 5 -14.48 2.87 -22.08
CA ILE A 5 -14.84 4.27 -21.83
C ILE A 5 -16.33 4.37 -21.45
N THR A 6 -17.19 3.67 -22.18
CA THR A 6 -18.64 3.71 -21.96
C THR A 6 -18.97 3.20 -20.56
N SER A 7 -18.36 2.08 -20.14
CA SER A 7 -18.47 1.51 -18.79
C SER A 7 -17.95 2.46 -17.71
N THR A 8 -16.75 3.04 -17.86
CA THR A 8 -16.23 4.03 -16.90
C THR A 8 -17.14 5.26 -16.79
N LEU A 9 -17.66 5.77 -17.92
CA LEU A 9 -18.54 6.93 -17.92
C LEU A 9 -19.93 6.61 -17.33
N ALA A 10 -20.41 5.37 -17.43
CA ALA A 10 -21.66 4.94 -16.82
C ALA A 10 -21.65 5.09 -15.29
N ALA A 11 -20.49 5.01 -14.64
CA ALA A 11 -20.33 5.25 -13.21
C ALA A 11 -20.43 6.74 -12.79
N THR A 12 -20.42 7.68 -13.74
CA THR A 12 -20.37 9.13 -13.46
C THR A 12 -21.51 9.64 -12.58
N PRO A 13 -22.79 9.28 -12.78
CA PRO A 13 -23.89 9.72 -11.91
C PRO A 13 -23.70 9.27 -10.47
N ALA A 14 -23.22 8.04 -10.27
CA ALA A 14 -22.93 7.49 -8.94
C ALA A 14 -21.77 8.22 -8.27
N LEU A 15 -20.71 8.55 -9.01
CA LEU A 15 -19.58 9.35 -8.51
C LEU A 15 -20.02 10.78 -8.14
N ILE A 16 -20.86 11.43 -8.97
CA ILE A 16 -21.42 12.76 -8.67
C ILE A 16 -22.26 12.69 -7.38
N TRP A 17 -23.08 11.65 -7.22
CA TRP A 17 -23.85 11.45 -6.00
C TRP A 17 -22.94 11.27 -4.78
N MET A 18 -21.95 10.39 -4.86
CA MET A 18 -21.00 10.11 -3.79
C MET A 18 -20.24 11.38 -3.36
N PHE A 19 -19.66 12.12 -4.30
CA PHE A 19 -18.85 13.29 -3.98
C PHE A 19 -19.70 14.53 -3.73
N VAL A 20 -20.55 14.92 -4.67
CA VAL A 20 -21.31 16.18 -4.60
C VAL A 20 -22.57 16.03 -3.76
N GLY A 21 -23.32 14.93 -3.93
CA GLY A 21 -24.54 14.67 -3.17
C GLY A 21 -24.25 14.49 -1.68
N VAL A 22 -23.33 13.57 -1.36
CA VAL A 22 -23.01 13.20 0.04
C VAL A 22 -21.81 13.99 0.57
N GLY A 23 -20.69 14.04 -0.14
CA GLY A 23 -19.45 14.63 0.38
C GLY A 23 -19.49 16.14 0.61
N LEU A 24 -20.01 16.91 -0.34
CA LEU A 24 -20.00 18.38 -0.30
C LEU A 24 -20.72 18.99 0.93
N PRO A 25 -21.96 18.60 1.28
CA PRO A 25 -22.61 19.16 2.46
C PRO A 25 -21.79 18.90 3.72
N TRP A 26 -21.23 17.69 3.89
CA TRP A 26 -20.45 17.34 5.06
C TRP A 26 -19.06 18.01 5.09
N ALA A 27 -18.45 18.29 3.94
CA ALA A 27 -17.26 19.14 3.87
C ALA A 27 -17.54 20.56 4.41
N LEU A 28 -18.68 21.15 4.03
CA LEU A 28 -19.10 22.47 4.53
C LEU A 28 -19.48 22.44 6.02
N VAL A 29 -20.09 21.35 6.50
CA VAL A 29 -20.38 21.14 7.92
C VAL A 29 -19.10 21.08 8.75
N ALA A 30 -18.06 20.39 8.29
CA ALA A 30 -16.82 20.30 9.04
C ALA A 30 -16.03 21.62 9.05
N LEU A 31 -16.04 22.34 7.92
CA LEU A 31 -15.26 23.57 7.78
C LEU A 31 -15.84 24.76 8.58
N PRO A 32 -14.97 25.68 9.03
CA PRO A 32 -15.39 27.03 9.40
C PRO A 32 -16.01 27.78 8.21
N ARG A 33 -17.03 28.62 8.44
CA ARG A 33 -17.75 29.32 7.34
C ARG A 33 -16.84 30.21 6.49
N ARG A 34 -15.85 30.86 7.12
CA ARG A 34 -14.85 31.68 6.40
C ARG A 34 -14.06 30.87 5.37
N ASP A 35 -13.89 29.57 5.62
CA ASP A 35 -13.10 28.66 4.82
C ASP A 35 -13.94 28.00 3.70
N TRP A 36 -15.28 28.22 3.66
CA TRP A 36 -16.16 27.73 2.59
C TRP A 36 -15.83 28.30 1.20
N ARG A 37 -15.13 29.43 1.15
CA ARG A 37 -14.69 30.04 -0.12
C ARG A 37 -13.41 29.40 -0.67
N ASP A 38 -12.68 28.62 0.13
CA ASP A 38 -11.52 27.88 -0.34
C ASP A 38 -11.97 26.63 -1.10
N ARG A 39 -12.16 26.78 -2.42
CA ARG A 39 -12.66 25.73 -3.30
C ARG A 39 -11.80 24.47 -3.27
N VAL A 40 -10.48 24.60 -3.12
CA VAL A 40 -9.58 23.45 -3.14
C VAL A 40 -9.67 22.68 -1.83
N MET A 41 -9.73 23.39 -0.70
CA MET A 41 -9.93 22.74 0.59
C MET A 41 -11.31 22.08 0.70
N VAL A 42 -12.36 22.74 0.20
CA VAL A 42 -13.70 22.14 0.13
C VAL A 42 -13.70 20.88 -0.74
N ALA A 43 -13.08 20.93 -1.94
CA ALA A 43 -12.96 19.77 -2.82
C ALA A 43 -12.17 18.63 -2.16
N CYS A 44 -11.07 18.93 -1.47
CA CYS A 44 -10.29 17.95 -0.72
C CYS A 44 -11.14 17.22 0.32
N LEU A 45 -11.94 17.93 1.12
CA LEU A 45 -12.82 17.28 2.11
C LEU A 45 -13.98 16.54 1.44
N THR A 46 -14.52 17.08 0.35
CA THR A 46 -15.60 16.47 -0.42
C THR A 46 -15.21 15.08 -0.93
N LEU A 47 -14.00 14.96 -1.48
CA LEU A 47 -13.44 13.70 -1.99
C LEU A 47 -13.12 12.69 -0.89
N ALA A 48 -12.90 13.13 0.36
CA ALA A 48 -12.68 12.23 1.49
C ALA A 48 -13.99 11.79 2.15
N PHE A 49 -14.90 12.74 2.41
CA PHE A 49 -16.08 12.49 3.23
C PHE A 49 -17.21 11.80 2.46
N GLY A 50 -17.33 12.03 1.15
CA GLY A 50 -18.32 11.35 0.31
C GLY A 50 -18.16 9.82 0.38
N PRO A 51 -17.00 9.27 -0.03
CA PRO A 51 -16.71 7.85 0.10
C PRO A 51 -16.78 7.32 1.53
N ALA A 52 -16.31 8.09 2.51
CA ALA A 52 -16.31 7.65 3.91
C ALA A 52 -17.73 7.44 4.44
N LEU A 53 -18.63 8.39 4.20
CA LEU A 53 -20.02 8.29 4.65
C LEU A 53 -20.81 7.25 3.88
N LEU A 54 -20.59 7.15 2.56
CA LEU A 54 -21.16 6.09 1.73
C LEU A 54 -20.78 4.71 2.26
N THR A 55 -19.48 4.46 2.43
CA THR A 55 -18.97 3.15 2.84
C THR A 55 -19.32 2.82 4.29
N ALA A 56 -19.39 3.81 5.18
CA ALA A 56 -19.91 3.62 6.54
C ALA A 56 -21.37 3.16 6.54
N TRP A 57 -22.22 3.76 5.70
CA TRP A 57 -23.61 3.34 5.56
C TRP A 57 -23.73 1.94 4.95
N MET A 58 -22.98 1.68 3.88
CA MET A 58 -22.94 0.35 3.25
C MET A 58 -22.43 -0.71 4.22
N PHE A 59 -21.45 -0.41 5.07
CA PHE A 59 -20.97 -1.34 6.08
C PHE A 59 -22.07 -1.73 7.07
N ILE A 60 -22.93 -0.79 7.49
CA ILE A 60 -24.09 -1.09 8.33
C ILE A 60 -25.04 -2.05 7.62
N LEU A 61 -25.38 -1.77 6.36
CA LEU A 61 -26.27 -2.63 5.55
C LEU A 61 -25.65 -4.03 5.35
N GLY A 62 -24.38 -4.09 4.96
CA GLY A 62 -23.66 -5.32 4.66
C GLY A 62 -23.34 -6.17 5.87
N SER A 63 -23.39 -5.62 7.09
CA SER A 63 -23.21 -6.40 8.31
C SER A 63 -24.41 -7.29 8.65
N VAL A 64 -25.60 -7.03 8.07
CA VAL A 64 -26.82 -7.81 8.30
C VAL A 64 -26.89 -9.01 7.35
N GLN A 65 -26.32 -10.15 7.76
CA GLN A 65 -26.15 -11.34 6.92
C GLN A 65 -27.47 -11.88 6.33
N SER A 66 -28.57 -11.83 7.08
CA SER A 66 -29.83 -12.49 6.70
C SER A 66 -30.68 -11.73 5.68
N ALA A 67 -30.35 -10.47 5.38
CA ALA A 67 -31.26 -9.56 4.68
C ALA A 67 -30.76 -9.09 3.30
N ASN A 68 -29.52 -9.42 2.92
CA ASN A 68 -28.91 -9.05 1.63
C ASN A 68 -29.20 -7.59 1.23
N LEU A 69 -28.91 -6.66 2.16
CA LEU A 69 -29.29 -5.25 2.09
C LEU A 69 -28.35 -4.38 1.25
N LEU A 70 -27.19 -4.88 0.81
CA LEU A 70 -26.32 -4.17 -0.14
C LEU A 70 -26.94 -4.15 -1.54
N ARG A 71 -28.00 -3.37 -1.69
CA ARG A 71 -28.70 -3.10 -2.95
C ARG A 71 -28.78 -1.60 -3.17
N LEU A 72 -28.84 -1.21 -4.44
CA LEU A 72 -28.73 0.19 -4.83
C LEU A 72 -29.80 1.07 -4.15
N GLU A 73 -31.04 0.59 -4.03
CA GLU A 73 -32.16 1.32 -3.42
C GLU A 73 -31.92 1.66 -1.95
N TRP A 74 -31.36 0.74 -1.15
CA TRP A 74 -31.08 0.94 0.27
C TRP A 74 -29.84 1.80 0.49
N VAL A 75 -28.85 1.65 -0.39
CA VAL A 75 -27.65 2.50 -0.37
C VAL A 75 -28.03 3.95 -0.70
N LEU A 76 -28.82 4.18 -1.75
CA LEU A 76 -29.29 5.51 -2.15
C LEU A 76 -30.21 6.13 -1.10
N LEU A 77 -31.14 5.36 -0.51
CA LEU A 77 -32.05 5.88 0.52
C LEU A 77 -31.28 6.42 1.73
N GLY A 78 -30.38 5.63 2.31
CA GLY A 78 -29.63 6.06 3.49
C GLY A 78 -28.65 7.19 3.19
N THR A 79 -27.97 7.15 2.05
CA THR A 79 -27.09 8.26 1.64
C THR A 79 -27.84 9.54 1.31
N ALA A 80 -29.09 9.45 0.82
CA ALA A 80 -29.95 10.62 0.61
C ALA A 80 -30.35 11.26 1.94
N ILE A 81 -30.68 10.45 2.95
CA ILE A 81 -30.95 10.95 4.31
C ILE A 81 -29.70 11.66 4.87
N ILE A 82 -28.53 11.03 4.77
CA ILE A 82 -27.25 11.61 5.20
C ILE A 82 -26.99 12.96 4.48
N ALA A 83 -27.24 13.03 3.18
CA ALA A 83 -27.07 14.25 2.39
C ALA A 83 -28.04 15.36 2.82
N VAL A 84 -29.33 15.04 3.00
CA VAL A 84 -30.36 15.98 3.46
C VAL A 84 -30.01 16.54 4.84
N VAL A 85 -29.62 15.68 5.78
CA VAL A 85 -29.18 16.11 7.12
C VAL A 85 -28.00 17.08 7.02
N GLY A 86 -26.99 16.76 6.21
CA GLY A 86 -25.86 17.64 5.98
C GLY A 86 -26.28 19.01 5.43
N TRP A 87 -27.15 19.05 4.42
CA TRP A 87 -27.65 20.30 3.85
C TRP A 87 -28.50 21.12 4.83
N VAL A 88 -29.32 20.47 5.67
CA VAL A 88 -30.09 21.13 6.73
C VAL A 88 -29.14 21.82 7.72
N VAL A 89 -28.04 21.17 8.11
CA VAL A 89 -27.03 21.76 9.00
C VAL A 89 -26.32 22.94 8.32
N VAL A 90 -25.95 22.80 7.04
CA VAL A 90 -25.35 23.91 6.25
C VAL A 90 -26.31 25.09 6.16
N TRP A 91 -27.59 24.84 5.90
CA TRP A 91 -28.62 25.87 5.81
C TRP A 91 -28.80 26.62 7.13
N ARG A 92 -28.89 25.91 8.27
CA ARG A 92 -28.93 26.52 9.61
C ARG A 92 -27.70 27.38 9.87
N ARG A 93 -26.50 26.84 9.63
CA ARG A 93 -25.24 27.59 9.78
C ARG A 93 -25.15 28.79 8.84
N ARG A 94 -25.84 28.80 7.70
CA ARG A 94 -25.85 29.92 6.75
C ARG A 94 -26.76 31.06 7.23
N ILE A 95 -27.90 30.73 7.83
CA ILE A 95 -28.91 31.71 8.31
C ILE A 95 -28.52 32.31 9.65
N GLU A 96 -27.86 31.54 10.52
CA GLU A 96 -27.32 32.07 11.76
C GLU A 96 -26.47 33.31 11.45
N PRO A 97 -26.75 34.46 12.09
CA PRO A 97 -25.94 35.64 11.89
C PRO A 97 -24.49 35.22 12.14
N PRO A 98 -23.55 35.57 11.23
CA PRO A 98 -22.15 35.26 11.47
C PRO A 98 -21.86 35.80 12.86
N SER A 99 -21.49 34.89 13.76
CA SER A 99 -21.33 35.31 15.15
C SER A 99 -20.37 36.50 15.18
N PRO A 100 -20.38 37.37 16.20
CA PRO A 100 -19.41 38.47 16.31
C PRO A 100 -17.95 37.99 16.07
N TYR A 101 -17.71 36.69 16.30
CA TYR A 101 -16.51 35.90 16.14
C TYR A 101 -16.13 35.47 14.70
N GLU A 102 -16.98 35.66 13.68
CA GLU A 102 -16.67 35.40 12.25
C GLU A 102 -16.32 36.70 11.47
N ILE A 103 -16.51 37.88 12.09
CA ILE A 103 -16.40 39.20 11.45
C ILE A 103 -15.00 39.83 11.62
N THR A 104 -14.23 39.40 12.62
CA THR A 104 -13.05 40.11 13.15
C THR A 104 -11.78 40.14 12.27
N GLU A 105 -11.72 39.41 11.15
CA GLU A 105 -10.61 39.57 10.19
C GLU A 105 -10.97 40.34 8.92
N HIS A 106 -12.27 40.50 8.61
CA HIS A 106 -12.71 41.37 7.51
C HIS A 106 -12.57 42.87 7.84
N SER A 107 -12.35 43.24 9.11
CA SER A 107 -12.11 44.63 9.51
C SER A 107 -10.66 45.09 9.34
N LYS A 108 -9.69 44.20 9.11
CA LYS A 108 -8.33 44.63 8.72
C LYS A 108 -8.24 45.13 7.27
N THR A 109 -9.32 44.95 6.49
CA THR A 109 -9.44 45.44 5.10
C THR A 109 -10.58 46.43 4.88
N LYS A 110 -11.38 46.75 5.91
CA LYS A 110 -12.30 47.90 5.85
C LYS A 110 -11.68 49.07 6.60
N ILE A 111 -11.24 50.04 5.79
CA ILE A 111 -10.91 51.41 6.12
C ILE A 111 -11.70 51.86 7.36
N ALA A 112 -10.97 52.25 8.41
CA ALA A 112 -11.54 53.05 9.49
C ALA A 112 -12.09 54.33 8.84
N ILE A 113 -13.41 54.48 8.81
CA ILE A 113 -14.04 55.78 8.58
C ILE A 113 -13.78 56.55 9.88
N PRO A 114 -13.00 57.65 9.87
CA PRO A 114 -12.86 58.47 11.06
C PRO A 114 -14.22 59.10 11.38
N GLU A 115 -14.58 59.12 12.66
CA GLU A 115 -15.66 60.00 13.15
C GLU A 115 -15.42 61.43 12.65
N PRO A 116 -16.48 62.17 12.28
CA PRO A 116 -16.34 63.55 11.84
C PRO A 116 -15.87 64.42 13.03
N LEU A 117 -14.72 65.06 12.87
CA LEU A 117 -14.24 66.11 13.77
C LEU A 117 -15.24 67.29 13.78
N PRO A 118 -15.34 68.05 14.90
CA PRO A 118 -16.22 69.20 14.99
C PRO A 118 -15.78 70.31 14.01
N GLN A 119 -16.73 70.92 13.31
CA GLN A 119 -16.45 72.03 12.39
C GLN A 119 -15.92 73.26 13.12
N PRO A 120 -14.84 73.91 12.63
CA PRO A 120 -14.57 75.30 12.95
C PRO A 120 -15.12 76.23 11.86
N SER A 121 -15.72 77.33 12.32
CA SER A 121 -16.23 78.46 11.52
C SER A 121 -15.13 79.17 10.71
N PRO A 122 -15.47 79.92 9.64
CA PRO A 122 -14.50 80.35 8.63
C PRO A 122 -13.77 81.64 9.04
N ALA A 123 -12.48 81.69 8.75
CA ALA A 123 -11.72 82.92 8.64
C ALA A 123 -10.82 82.87 7.40
N SER A 124 -10.67 84.05 6.81
CA SER A 124 -10.32 84.40 5.45
C SER A 124 -8.83 84.35 5.08
N ASP A 125 -8.61 84.12 3.78
CA ASP A 125 -7.63 84.71 2.84
C ASP A 125 -6.11 84.66 3.12
N GLY A 126 -5.37 84.30 2.06
CA GLY A 126 -3.94 84.60 1.89
C GLY A 126 -3.09 83.39 1.50
N GLY A 127 -2.68 83.30 0.24
CA GLY A 127 -2.07 82.10 -0.36
C GLY A 127 -0.62 81.78 0.00
N SER A 128 -0.19 80.58 -0.38
CA SER A 128 1.09 80.27 -1.04
C SER A 128 1.15 78.79 -1.47
N ASN A 129 1.75 78.55 -2.63
CA ASN A 129 1.95 77.26 -3.27
C ASN A 129 2.74 76.27 -2.39
N THR A 130 2.20 75.07 -2.15
CA THR A 130 2.95 73.80 -2.15
C THR A 130 2.01 72.66 -2.55
N GLY A 131 2.45 71.82 -3.49
CA GLY A 131 1.61 70.85 -4.19
C GLY A 131 1.24 69.61 -3.40
N TYR A 132 0.11 69.00 -3.79
CA TYR A 132 -0.17 67.58 -3.60
C TYR A 132 -0.99 67.07 -4.80
N GLU A 133 -0.39 66.12 -5.53
CA GLU A 133 -1.02 65.38 -6.62
C GLU A 133 -2.21 64.54 -6.11
N VAL A 134 -3.29 64.57 -6.89
CA VAL A 134 -4.49 63.77 -6.69
C VAL A 134 -4.20 62.29 -7.03
N GLY A 135 -3.94 61.48 -6.00
CA GLY A 135 -3.56 60.07 -6.11
C GLY A 135 -4.72 59.10 -6.43
N ASN A 136 -4.90 58.82 -7.72
CA ASN A 136 -5.12 57.51 -8.37
C ASN A 136 -5.89 56.38 -7.63
N PHE A 137 -7.23 56.47 -7.57
CA PHE A 137 -8.13 55.39 -7.13
C PHE A 137 -8.20 54.17 -8.10
N ARG A 138 -7.71 54.30 -9.34
CA ARG A 138 -7.67 53.21 -10.35
C ARG A 138 -6.47 52.26 -10.16
N GLY A 139 -5.40 52.70 -9.51
CA GLY A 139 -4.20 51.89 -9.25
C GLY A 139 -4.45 50.72 -8.29
N ARG A 140 -5.10 50.99 -7.14
CA ARG A 140 -5.38 49.97 -6.11
C ARG A 140 -6.24 48.80 -6.61
N ARG A 141 -7.25 49.07 -7.44
CA ARG A 141 -8.12 48.02 -8.00
C ARG A 141 -7.39 47.11 -9.00
N ARG A 142 -6.30 47.60 -9.61
CA ARG A 142 -5.43 46.86 -10.53
C ARG A 142 -4.37 46.05 -9.77
N GLU A 143 -3.81 46.60 -8.69
CA GLU A 143 -2.87 45.91 -7.79
C GLU A 143 -3.53 44.76 -7.02
N ASP A 144 -4.77 44.95 -6.54
CA ASP A 144 -5.53 43.88 -5.91
C ASP A 144 -5.85 42.75 -6.92
N ALA A 145 -6.16 43.07 -8.18
CA ALA A 145 -6.40 42.09 -9.23
C ALA A 145 -5.12 41.35 -9.67
N GLU A 146 -3.94 41.97 -9.58
CA GLU A 146 -2.65 41.31 -9.83
C GLU A 146 -2.27 40.31 -8.72
N LYS A 147 -2.61 40.58 -7.46
CA LYS A 147 -2.33 39.71 -6.32
C LYS A 147 -3.01 38.33 -6.39
N TYR A 148 -4.13 38.23 -7.12
CA TYR A 148 -4.88 36.99 -7.32
C TYR A 148 -4.57 36.25 -8.63
N ARG A 149 -3.73 36.81 -9.52
CA ARG A 149 -3.37 36.13 -10.77
C ARG A 149 -2.33 35.03 -10.52
N LEU A 150 -2.57 33.85 -11.08
CA LEU A 150 -1.55 32.79 -11.14
C LEU A 150 -0.39 33.27 -12.02
N ALA A 151 0.84 33.11 -11.52
CA ALA A 151 2.04 33.33 -12.31
C ALA A 151 2.23 32.19 -13.33
N PHE A 152 3.13 32.41 -14.28
CA PHE A 152 3.37 31.47 -15.39
C PHE A 152 3.80 30.09 -14.90
N ASP A 153 4.75 30.04 -13.97
CA ASP A 153 5.22 28.82 -13.30
C ASP A 153 4.07 28.05 -12.63
N GLU A 154 3.22 28.76 -11.87
CA GLU A 154 2.03 28.17 -11.23
C GLU A 154 1.08 27.55 -12.28
N ARG A 155 0.83 28.26 -13.40
CA ARG A 155 -0.04 27.76 -14.47
C ARG A 155 0.56 26.54 -15.16
N LEU A 156 1.87 26.57 -15.47
CA LEU A 156 2.57 25.47 -16.11
C LEU A 156 2.48 24.20 -15.26
N LEU A 157 2.78 24.31 -13.96
CA LEU A 157 2.68 23.17 -13.03
C LEU A 157 1.24 22.63 -12.96
N ILE A 158 0.23 23.50 -12.88
CA ILE A 158 -1.17 23.08 -12.89
C ILE A 158 -1.53 22.35 -14.20
N VAL A 159 -1.10 22.86 -15.36
CA VAL A 159 -1.33 22.20 -16.65
C VAL A 159 -0.67 20.83 -16.70
N LEU A 160 0.57 20.70 -16.25
CA LEU A 160 1.28 19.41 -16.19
C LEU A 160 0.56 18.40 -15.28
N ILE A 161 0.06 18.85 -14.12
CA ILE A 161 -0.75 18.02 -13.22
C ILE A 161 -2.03 17.54 -13.92
N VAL A 162 -2.73 18.44 -14.64
CA VAL A 162 -3.96 18.09 -15.37
C VAL A 162 -3.67 17.09 -16.49
N VAL A 163 -2.61 17.28 -17.27
CA VAL A 163 -2.19 16.34 -18.32
C VAL A 163 -1.90 14.96 -17.72
N ALA A 164 -1.16 14.90 -16.60
CA ALA A 164 -0.88 13.66 -15.90
C ALA A 164 -2.17 12.96 -15.43
N LEU A 165 -3.13 13.71 -14.87
CA LEU A 165 -4.42 13.19 -14.44
C LEU A 165 -5.26 12.62 -15.59
N VAL A 166 -5.28 13.30 -16.75
CA VAL A 166 -6.01 12.82 -17.94
C VAL A 166 -5.40 11.52 -18.45
N ILE A 167 -4.07 11.44 -18.57
CA ILE A 167 -3.40 10.21 -19.02
C ILE A 167 -3.67 9.05 -18.07
N ARG A 168 -3.60 9.28 -16.76
CA ARG A 168 -3.90 8.25 -15.76
C ARG A 168 -5.36 7.84 -15.77
N TRP A 169 -6.29 8.77 -15.98
CA TRP A 169 -7.70 8.46 -16.15
C TRP A 169 -7.93 7.54 -17.37
N ILE A 170 -7.27 7.81 -18.49
CA ILE A 170 -7.32 6.92 -19.68
C ILE A 170 -6.78 5.53 -19.33
N GLY A 171 -5.63 5.45 -18.65
CA GLY A 171 -5.07 4.16 -18.22
C GLY A 171 -5.98 3.39 -17.25
N VAL A 172 -6.57 4.07 -16.27
CA VAL A 172 -7.52 3.47 -15.32
C VAL A 172 -8.78 2.99 -16.02
N ALA A 173 -9.30 3.76 -16.97
CA ALA A 173 -10.48 3.41 -17.75
C ALA A 173 -10.20 2.26 -18.73
N TYR A 174 -8.97 2.13 -19.25
CA TYR A 174 -8.63 1.07 -20.19
C TYR A 174 -8.42 -0.28 -19.51
N TRP A 175 -7.69 -0.33 -18.39
CA TRP A 175 -7.32 -1.58 -17.76
C TRP A 175 -8.39 -2.06 -16.76
N PRO A 176 -8.85 -3.33 -16.83
CA PRO A 176 -9.60 -3.95 -15.75
C PRO A 176 -8.68 -4.23 -14.54
N THR A 177 -9.19 -4.90 -13.51
CA THR A 177 -8.40 -5.22 -12.31
C THR A 177 -7.34 -6.28 -12.61
N THR A 178 -6.10 -5.90 -12.88
CA THR A 178 -5.03 -6.85 -13.25
C THR A 178 -3.93 -7.01 -12.19
N ALA A 179 -3.78 -6.06 -11.27
CA ALA A 179 -2.73 -6.09 -10.26
C ALA A 179 -3.03 -7.13 -9.16
N TYR A 180 -1.98 -7.77 -8.64
CA TYR A 180 -2.09 -8.87 -7.66
C TYR A 180 -2.98 -8.51 -6.46
N ASP A 181 -2.61 -7.50 -5.66
CA ASP A 181 -3.37 -7.09 -4.47
C ASP A 181 -4.78 -6.58 -4.79
N ALA A 182 -4.93 -5.96 -5.96
CA ALA A 182 -6.22 -5.46 -6.41
C ALA A 182 -7.18 -6.61 -6.79
N LEU A 183 -6.67 -7.66 -7.43
CA LEU A 183 -7.44 -8.85 -7.77
C LEU A 183 -7.97 -9.56 -6.52
N TRP A 184 -7.06 -9.96 -5.61
CA TRP A 184 -7.45 -10.86 -4.51
C TRP A 184 -8.14 -10.16 -3.33
N VAL A 185 -7.93 -8.85 -3.15
CA VAL A 185 -8.62 -8.10 -2.08
C VAL A 185 -9.76 -7.26 -2.65
N TYR A 186 -9.44 -6.12 -3.26
CA TYR A 186 -10.43 -5.04 -3.43
C TYR A 186 -11.40 -5.29 -4.58
N GLY A 187 -10.91 -5.87 -5.68
CA GLY A 187 -11.71 -6.30 -6.81
C GLY A 187 -12.57 -7.49 -6.43
N PHE A 188 -11.97 -8.51 -5.79
CA PHE A 188 -12.69 -9.71 -5.35
C PHE A 188 -13.80 -9.36 -4.35
N GLU A 189 -13.49 -8.64 -3.27
CA GLU A 189 -14.48 -8.23 -2.27
C GLU A 189 -15.60 -7.38 -2.90
N GLY A 190 -15.25 -6.44 -3.79
CA GLY A 190 -16.23 -5.62 -4.51
C GLY A 190 -17.21 -6.45 -5.36
N ARG A 191 -16.70 -7.44 -6.10
CA ARG A 191 -17.51 -8.39 -6.88
C ARG A 191 -18.37 -9.27 -5.96
N LEU A 192 -17.75 -9.87 -4.94
CA LEU A 192 -18.42 -10.75 -3.99
C LEU A 192 -19.62 -10.06 -3.34
N TYR A 193 -19.45 -8.84 -2.82
CA TYR A 193 -20.53 -8.12 -2.13
C TYR A 193 -21.67 -7.73 -3.06
N THR A 194 -21.35 -7.43 -4.32
CA THR A 194 -22.35 -7.14 -5.35
C THR A 194 -23.22 -8.37 -5.62
N LEU A 195 -22.62 -9.57 -5.64
CA LEU A 195 -23.34 -10.80 -5.92
C LEU A 195 -24.11 -11.32 -4.71
N VAL A 196 -23.53 -11.29 -3.50
CA VAL A 196 -24.15 -11.87 -2.30
C VAL A 196 -25.04 -10.88 -1.54
N GLY A 197 -24.90 -9.58 -1.77
CA GLY A 197 -25.71 -8.54 -1.13
C GLY A 197 -25.39 -8.26 0.35
N HIS A 198 -24.29 -8.79 0.87
CA HIS A 198 -23.80 -8.53 2.23
C HIS A 198 -22.27 -8.67 2.29
N ILE A 199 -21.65 -8.33 3.43
CA ILE A 199 -20.23 -8.54 3.69
C ILE A 199 -20.10 -9.89 4.42
N PRO A 200 -19.57 -10.95 3.79
CA PRO A 200 -19.46 -12.25 4.44
C PRO A 200 -18.64 -12.20 5.72
N THR A 201 -19.03 -13.01 6.71
CA THR A 201 -18.33 -13.07 8.00
C THR A 201 -16.89 -13.56 7.87
N THR A 202 -16.57 -14.32 6.82
CA THR A 202 -15.22 -14.85 6.53
C THR A 202 -14.22 -13.79 6.06
N ILE A 203 -14.66 -12.61 5.61
CA ILE A 203 -13.74 -11.53 5.23
C ILE A 203 -13.14 -10.91 6.49
N GLU A 204 -11.82 -10.94 6.65
CA GLU A 204 -11.15 -10.45 7.87
C GLU A 204 -9.92 -9.56 7.63
N TYR A 205 -9.45 -9.43 6.38
CA TYR A 205 -8.13 -8.84 6.09
C TYR A 205 -8.07 -7.31 6.21
N TYR A 206 -8.55 -6.58 5.20
CA TYR A 206 -8.50 -5.11 5.18
C TYR A 206 -9.85 -4.45 5.51
N PRO A 207 -9.84 -3.26 6.12
CA PRO A 207 -11.02 -2.39 6.22
C PRO A 207 -11.67 -2.09 4.86
N GLN A 208 -12.98 -1.86 4.87
CA GLN A 208 -13.83 -1.97 3.69
C GLN A 208 -14.05 -0.65 2.94
N PHE A 209 -13.08 0.27 2.96
CA PHE A 209 -13.20 1.57 2.28
C PHE A 209 -13.25 1.44 0.76
N LEU A 210 -12.25 0.82 0.13
CA LEU A 210 -12.21 0.67 -1.34
C LEU A 210 -13.17 -0.42 -1.87
N PRO A 211 -13.27 -1.62 -1.26
CA PRO A 211 -14.20 -2.66 -1.72
C PRO A 211 -15.66 -2.22 -1.80
N LEU A 212 -16.15 -1.46 -0.81
CA LEU A 212 -17.53 -0.96 -0.83
C LEU A 212 -17.74 0.15 -1.85
N GLN A 213 -16.69 0.90 -2.22
CA GLN A 213 -16.77 1.84 -3.36
C GLN A 213 -16.90 1.07 -4.68
N HIS A 214 -16.11 0.00 -4.89
CA HIS A 214 -16.26 -0.87 -6.05
C HIS A 214 -17.67 -1.49 -6.11
N THR A 215 -18.15 -2.00 -4.98
CA THR A 215 -19.51 -2.55 -4.84
C THR A 215 -20.57 -1.55 -5.25
N PHE A 216 -20.48 -0.30 -4.76
CA PHE A 216 -21.47 0.74 -5.08
C PHE A 216 -21.50 1.07 -6.57
N LEU A 217 -20.33 1.16 -7.22
CA LEU A 217 -20.27 1.50 -8.64
C LEU A 217 -20.74 0.34 -9.53
N GLN A 218 -20.47 -0.91 -9.15
CA GLN A 218 -21.03 -2.08 -9.81
C GLN A 218 -22.55 -2.16 -9.67
N LEU A 219 -23.08 -1.93 -8.46
CA LEU A 219 -24.54 -1.84 -8.23
C LEU A 219 -25.18 -0.72 -9.06
N ALA A 220 -24.48 0.41 -9.22
CA ALA A 220 -25.00 1.56 -9.97
C ALA A 220 -25.08 1.30 -11.48
N VAL A 221 -24.21 0.46 -12.04
CA VAL A 221 -24.27 0.04 -13.46
C VAL A 221 -25.06 -1.25 -13.68
N GLY A 222 -25.55 -1.88 -12.60
CA GLY A 222 -26.46 -3.02 -12.65
C GLY A 222 -25.80 -4.39 -12.81
N GLY A 223 -24.48 -4.50 -12.58
CA GLY A 223 -23.76 -5.76 -12.75
C GLY A 223 -22.27 -5.66 -12.44
N LEU A 224 -21.55 -6.78 -12.62
CA LEU A 224 -20.10 -6.79 -12.51
C LEU A 224 -19.48 -6.05 -13.70
N ASP A 225 -18.79 -4.95 -13.41
CA ASP A 225 -18.05 -4.16 -14.40
C ASP A 225 -16.83 -3.52 -13.72
N ASP A 226 -15.65 -4.01 -14.08
CA ASP A 226 -14.38 -3.56 -13.51
C ASP A 226 -14.06 -2.12 -13.85
N HIS A 227 -14.41 -1.66 -15.06
CA HIS A 227 -14.13 -0.31 -15.54
C HIS A 227 -14.99 0.72 -14.80
N ALA A 228 -16.24 0.35 -14.47
CA ALA A 228 -17.11 1.13 -13.60
C ALA A 228 -16.61 1.12 -12.15
N ALA A 229 -16.24 -0.05 -11.60
CA ALA A 229 -15.70 -0.17 -10.25
C ALA A 229 -14.46 0.71 -10.03
N ARG A 230 -13.52 0.68 -10.98
CA ARG A 230 -12.24 1.41 -10.92
C ARG A 230 -12.37 2.90 -11.25
N ALA A 231 -13.53 3.37 -11.70
CA ALA A 231 -13.77 4.77 -12.04
C ALA A 231 -13.57 5.73 -10.83
N VAL A 232 -13.55 5.21 -9.60
CA VAL A 232 -13.28 5.98 -8.38
C VAL A 232 -11.79 6.34 -8.20
N LEU A 233 -10.85 5.55 -8.73
CA LEU A 233 -9.42 5.69 -8.44
C LEU A 233 -8.84 7.06 -8.83
N PRO A 234 -9.17 7.64 -10.01
CA PRO A 234 -8.66 8.96 -10.39
C PRO A 234 -9.08 10.08 -9.42
N TRP A 235 -10.21 9.91 -8.74
CA TRP A 235 -10.71 10.87 -7.75
C TRP A 235 -9.99 10.74 -6.40
N LEU A 236 -9.63 9.53 -5.97
CA LEU A 236 -8.79 9.31 -4.80
C LEU A 236 -7.37 9.84 -5.03
N GLN A 237 -6.85 9.66 -6.25
CA GLN A 237 -5.62 10.30 -6.69
C GLN A 237 -5.72 11.82 -6.62
N LEU A 238 -6.76 12.42 -7.21
CA LEU A 238 -6.97 13.86 -7.16
C LEU A 238 -7.04 14.34 -5.70
N GLY A 239 -7.78 13.62 -4.84
CA GLY A 239 -7.85 13.88 -3.41
C GLY A 239 -6.46 13.96 -2.75
N SER A 240 -5.57 12.99 -3.05
CA SER A 240 -4.19 13.01 -2.54
C SER A 240 -3.44 14.29 -2.95
N ILE A 241 -3.54 14.70 -4.22
CA ILE A 241 -2.89 15.91 -4.76
C ILE A 241 -3.45 17.16 -4.09
N LEU A 242 -4.78 17.23 -3.92
CA LEU A 242 -5.42 18.35 -3.24
C LEU A 242 -5.01 18.42 -1.76
N ALA A 243 -4.85 17.29 -1.07
CA ALA A 243 -4.36 17.27 0.31
C ALA A 243 -2.93 17.79 0.42
N VAL A 244 -2.03 17.42 -0.51
CA VAL A 244 -0.67 17.98 -0.57
C VAL A 244 -0.71 19.49 -0.81
N TYR A 245 -1.55 19.95 -1.74
CA TYR A 245 -1.75 21.38 -1.97
C TYR A 245 -2.26 22.10 -0.73
N VAL A 246 -3.29 21.57 -0.04
CA VAL A 246 -3.88 22.16 1.16
C VAL A 246 -2.83 22.24 2.26
N MET A 247 -2.04 21.19 2.48
CA MET A 247 -0.94 21.18 3.43
C MET A 247 0.06 22.31 3.13
N GLY A 248 0.56 22.41 1.91
CA GLY A 248 1.52 23.46 1.53
C GLY A 248 0.92 24.88 1.57
N ASN A 249 -0.31 25.03 1.10
CA ASN A 249 -1.02 26.31 1.03
C ASN A 249 -1.36 26.86 2.41
N ARG A 250 -1.94 26.03 3.29
CA ARG A 250 -2.44 26.47 4.60
C ARG A 250 -1.34 26.58 5.65
N LEU A 251 -0.28 25.79 5.54
CA LEU A 251 0.86 25.89 6.45
C LEU A 251 1.86 26.97 6.00
N PHE A 252 2.01 27.22 4.71
CA PHE A 252 3.01 28.15 4.18
C PHE A 252 2.39 29.18 3.23
N SER A 253 2.21 28.84 1.95
CA SER A 253 1.66 29.74 0.93
C SER A 253 1.11 28.97 -0.26
N ARG A 254 0.22 29.61 -1.04
CA ARG A 254 -0.34 29.03 -2.28
C ARG A 254 0.72 28.42 -3.19
N ARG A 255 1.83 29.13 -3.39
CA ARG A 255 2.94 28.67 -4.24
C ARG A 255 3.56 27.39 -3.70
N VAL A 256 3.83 27.32 -2.39
CA VAL A 256 4.36 26.10 -1.77
C VAL A 256 3.39 24.94 -1.97
N GLY A 257 2.08 25.18 -1.83
CA GLY A 257 1.05 24.20 -2.14
C GLY A 257 1.12 23.68 -3.58
N ILE A 258 1.24 24.57 -4.58
CA ILE A 258 1.33 24.17 -6.00
C ILE A 258 2.61 23.38 -6.29
N TYR A 259 3.76 23.83 -5.78
CA TYR A 259 5.03 23.13 -5.98
C TYR A 259 5.03 21.75 -5.32
N ALA A 260 4.56 21.64 -4.08
CA ALA A 260 4.46 20.35 -3.40
C ALA A 260 3.48 19.41 -4.12
N ALA A 261 2.31 19.92 -4.53
CA ALA A 261 1.35 19.14 -5.29
C ALA A 261 1.91 18.69 -6.64
N ALA A 262 2.72 19.52 -7.32
CA ALA A 262 3.37 19.14 -8.57
C ALA A 262 4.46 18.08 -8.36
N ILE A 263 5.31 18.21 -7.34
CA ILE A 263 6.32 17.20 -7.01
C ILE A 263 5.65 15.85 -6.74
N TRP A 264 4.54 15.83 -5.98
CA TRP A 264 3.79 14.61 -5.72
C TRP A 264 3.09 14.07 -6.96
N ALA A 265 2.35 14.92 -7.66
CA ALA A 265 1.57 14.51 -8.82
C ALA A 265 2.45 14.04 -9.97
N LEU A 266 3.64 14.60 -10.16
CA LEU A 266 4.56 14.28 -11.25
C LEU A 266 5.68 13.32 -10.82
N TYR A 267 5.59 12.75 -9.62
CA TYR A 267 6.48 11.68 -9.17
C TYR A 267 6.20 10.41 -10.01
N PRO A 268 7.22 9.80 -10.66
CA PRO A 268 7.00 8.70 -11.60
C PRO A 268 6.30 7.49 -11.00
N HIS A 269 6.70 7.12 -9.79
CA HIS A 269 6.09 6.01 -9.06
C HIS A 269 4.65 6.31 -8.61
N MET A 270 4.33 7.56 -8.28
CA MET A 270 2.93 7.94 -8.04
C MET A 270 2.10 7.78 -9.32
N GLY A 271 2.65 8.19 -10.47
CA GLY A 271 2.00 8.00 -11.76
C GLY A 271 1.71 6.53 -12.05
N GLU A 272 2.71 5.68 -11.92
CA GLU A 272 2.59 4.24 -12.13
C GLU A 272 1.57 3.59 -11.19
N TRP A 273 1.71 3.77 -9.87
CA TRP A 273 0.89 3.02 -8.90
C TRP A 273 -0.54 3.53 -8.78
N SER A 274 -0.81 4.78 -9.15
CA SER A 274 -2.17 5.34 -9.14
C SER A 274 -3.16 4.62 -10.07
N ARG A 275 -2.69 3.79 -11.02
CA ARG A 275 -3.54 3.07 -11.98
C ARG A 275 -3.96 1.67 -11.56
N TYR A 276 -3.30 1.06 -10.58
CA TYR A 276 -3.49 -0.37 -10.26
C TYR A 276 -4.65 -0.64 -9.30
N GLY A 277 -5.08 0.37 -8.52
CA GLY A 277 -6.16 0.21 -7.54
C GLY A 277 -5.71 -0.36 -6.20
N ASP A 278 -4.47 -0.05 -5.78
CA ASP A 278 -4.00 -0.36 -4.43
C ASP A 278 -4.48 0.67 -3.38
N LEU A 279 -4.14 0.42 -2.11
CA LEU A 279 -4.49 1.33 -1.01
C LEU A 279 -3.41 2.38 -0.69
N GLU A 280 -2.27 2.40 -1.37
CA GLU A 280 -1.19 3.34 -1.05
C GLU A 280 -1.58 4.78 -1.38
N VAL A 281 -2.28 4.99 -2.51
CA VAL A 281 -2.77 6.33 -2.87
C VAL A 281 -3.91 6.79 -1.94
N PRO A 282 -4.96 5.98 -1.67
CA PRO A 282 -5.97 6.30 -0.69
C PRO A 282 -5.41 6.59 0.72
N VAL A 283 -4.50 5.75 1.24
CA VAL A 283 -3.91 6.00 2.57
C VAL A 283 -3.05 7.26 2.56
N THR A 284 -2.35 7.56 1.46
CA THR A 284 -1.58 8.81 1.33
C THR A 284 -2.46 10.04 1.35
N PHE A 285 -3.62 9.97 0.70
CA PHE A 285 -4.62 11.03 0.77
C PHE A 285 -5.04 11.26 2.22
N MET A 286 -5.42 10.20 2.94
CA MET A 286 -5.88 10.33 4.32
C MET A 286 -4.78 10.77 5.29
N PHE A 287 -3.57 10.23 5.15
CA PHE A 287 -2.42 10.59 5.99
C PHE A 287 -2.02 12.05 5.81
N THR A 288 -1.96 12.52 4.56
CA THR A 288 -1.64 13.91 4.26
C THR A 288 -2.72 14.86 4.77
N GLY A 289 -3.99 14.51 4.59
CA GLY A 289 -5.11 15.28 5.14
C GLY A 289 -5.04 15.38 6.66
N ALA A 290 -4.85 14.25 7.35
CA ALA A 290 -4.69 14.21 8.81
C ALA A 290 -3.50 15.08 9.27
N ALA A 291 -2.34 14.95 8.62
CA ALA A 291 -1.15 15.73 8.95
C ALA A 291 -1.36 17.24 8.75
N ALA A 292 -1.97 17.64 7.62
CA ALA A 292 -2.24 19.03 7.30
C ALA A 292 -3.10 19.70 8.39
N PHE A 293 -4.25 19.11 8.69
CA PHE A 293 -5.19 19.66 9.66
C PHE A 293 -4.69 19.53 11.11
N PHE A 294 -3.95 18.47 11.43
CA PHE A 294 -3.32 18.31 12.74
C PHE A 294 -2.28 19.42 12.97
N VAL A 295 -1.35 19.66 12.04
CA VAL A 295 -0.34 20.71 12.19
C VAL A 295 -0.96 22.11 12.17
N MET A 296 -2.04 22.33 11.40
CA MET A 296 -2.82 23.57 11.47
C MET A 296 -3.42 23.81 12.86
N ALA A 297 -4.03 22.79 13.46
CA ALA A 297 -4.55 22.85 14.82
C ALA A 297 -3.42 23.06 15.85
N TRP A 298 -2.36 22.27 15.74
CA TRP A 298 -1.20 22.23 16.63
C TRP A 298 -0.47 23.57 16.70
N THR A 299 -0.18 24.17 15.55
CA THR A 299 0.56 25.43 15.48
C THR A 299 -0.26 26.61 16.00
N LYS A 300 -1.57 26.63 15.71
CA LYS A 300 -2.52 27.62 16.26
C LYS A 300 -2.66 27.48 17.78
N ALA A 301 -2.69 26.26 18.29
CA ALA A 301 -2.70 25.99 19.74
C ALA A 301 -1.41 26.50 20.41
N ASN A 302 -0.26 26.30 19.77
CA ASN A 302 1.05 26.67 20.31
C ASN A 302 1.29 28.20 20.36
N THR A 303 0.72 28.98 19.43
CA THR A 303 0.98 30.43 19.35
C THR A 303 0.48 31.20 20.59
N LYS A 304 -0.51 30.67 21.31
CA LYS A 304 -1.09 31.32 22.50
C LYS A 304 -0.60 30.78 23.84
N ALA A 305 0.10 29.64 23.86
CA ALA A 305 0.71 29.17 25.09
C ALA A 305 1.74 30.18 25.63
N ILE A 306 2.33 31.00 24.75
CA ILE A 306 3.46 31.92 24.99
C ILE A 306 3.06 33.31 25.52
N GLU A 307 1.79 33.75 25.44
CA GLU A 307 1.39 35.05 26.01
C GLU A 307 1.20 34.93 27.55
N PRO A 308 2.05 35.57 28.39
CA PRO A 308 1.83 35.58 29.83
C PRO A 308 0.56 36.36 30.17
N GLU A 309 -0.11 35.92 31.23
CA GLU A 309 -1.21 36.64 31.86
C GLU A 309 -0.69 38.03 32.29
N PRO A 310 -1.30 39.15 31.87
CA PRO A 310 -0.89 40.45 32.38
C PRO A 310 -1.23 40.48 33.87
N LEU A 311 -0.20 40.54 34.72
CA LEU A 311 -0.37 40.80 36.15
C LEU A 311 -1.24 42.05 36.31
N PRO A 312 -2.24 42.05 37.20
CA PRO A 312 -2.96 43.28 37.53
C PRO A 312 -1.94 44.31 38.00
N GLN A 313 -1.82 45.44 37.29
CA GLN A 313 -0.94 46.52 37.69
C GLN A 313 -1.32 46.96 39.12
N PRO A 314 -0.36 47.09 40.05
CA PRO A 314 -0.64 47.68 41.34
C PRO A 314 -1.12 49.11 41.11
N SER A 315 -2.33 49.42 41.56
CA SER A 315 -2.88 50.77 41.52
C SER A 315 -1.95 51.72 42.27
N LEU A 316 -1.28 52.62 41.55
CA LEU A 316 -0.65 53.80 42.14
C LEU A 316 -1.75 54.67 42.75
N LEU A 317 -1.77 54.75 44.08
CA LEU A 317 -2.57 55.69 44.86
C LEU A 317 -2.12 57.14 44.55
N PRO A 318 -3.05 58.08 44.27
CA PRO A 318 -2.80 59.50 44.50
C PRO A 318 -3.44 59.96 45.81
N CYS A 319 -2.67 60.76 46.55
CA CYS A 319 -3.04 61.47 47.77
C CYS A 319 -4.38 62.23 47.69
N ALA A 320 -5.03 62.30 48.85
CA ALA A 320 -6.27 63.01 49.09
C ALA A 320 -6.15 64.54 49.01
N ALA A 321 -7.11 65.18 48.35
CA ALA A 321 -7.58 66.53 48.66
C ALA A 321 -9.09 66.65 48.38
N ARG A 322 -9.83 67.17 49.37
CA ARG A 322 -11.29 67.35 49.41
C ARG A 322 -11.80 68.38 48.38
N SER A 323 -12.95 68.14 47.74
CA SER A 323 -14.22 68.86 48.02
C SER A 323 -15.40 68.53 47.08
N ARG A 324 -16.60 68.42 47.70
CA ARG A 324 -18.01 68.70 47.26
C ARG A 324 -18.76 67.87 46.18
N ARG A 325 -19.69 67.04 46.71
CA ARG A 325 -21.12 66.75 46.39
C ARG A 325 -21.69 66.70 44.93
N SER A 326 -22.10 65.46 44.56
CA SER A 326 -23.35 64.97 43.88
C SER A 326 -23.62 65.21 42.37
N PRO A 327 -24.46 64.38 41.68
CA PRO A 327 -24.63 62.91 41.71
C PRO A 327 -24.57 62.24 40.31
N ALA A 328 -24.38 60.91 40.32
CA ALA A 328 -24.79 59.92 39.30
C ALA A 328 -24.34 60.08 37.83
N SER A 329 -23.30 59.33 37.45
CA SER A 329 -23.26 58.62 36.15
C SER A 329 -22.45 57.34 36.31
N ASP A 330 -23.04 56.21 35.95
CA ASP A 330 -22.45 54.86 35.94
C ASP A 330 -21.04 54.83 35.34
N GLY A 331 -20.04 54.74 36.22
CA GLY A 331 -18.63 54.59 35.89
C GLY A 331 -18.14 53.15 36.04
N GLY A 332 -18.99 52.16 35.76
CA GLY A 332 -18.70 50.74 35.96
C GLY A 332 -18.66 49.93 34.66
N SER A 333 -17.93 50.33 33.62
CA SER A 333 -17.91 49.54 32.36
C SER A 333 -16.56 49.33 31.69
N LYS A 334 -15.50 50.06 32.05
CA LYS A 334 -14.22 49.93 31.31
C LYS A 334 -13.40 48.69 31.67
N ALA A 335 -13.35 48.28 32.95
CA ALA A 335 -12.59 47.09 33.37
C ALA A 335 -13.27 45.75 32.97
N GLY A 336 -14.60 45.69 32.99
CA GLY A 336 -15.36 44.52 32.54
C GLY A 336 -15.28 44.26 31.03
N SER A 337 -15.11 45.32 30.22
CA SER A 337 -15.02 45.21 28.76
C SER A 337 -13.72 44.53 28.28
N VAL A 338 -12.61 44.75 28.99
CA VAL A 338 -11.29 44.22 28.63
C VAL A 338 -11.18 42.73 28.99
N ILE A 339 -11.66 42.34 30.18
CA ILE A 339 -11.71 40.94 30.61
C ILE A 339 -12.64 40.12 29.70
N GLY A 340 -13.82 40.66 29.36
CA GLY A 340 -14.75 40.04 28.42
C GLY A 340 -14.15 39.87 27.01
N TYR A 341 -13.39 40.86 26.53
CA TYR A 341 -12.68 40.81 25.25
C TYR A 341 -11.63 39.69 25.20
N PHE A 342 -10.77 39.56 26.23
CA PHE A 342 -9.75 38.51 26.29
C PHE A 342 -10.34 37.10 26.44
N GLN A 343 -11.42 36.96 27.21
CA GLN A 343 -12.14 35.69 27.35
C GLN A 343 -12.81 35.26 26.02
N ASN A 344 -13.41 36.20 25.30
CA ASN A 344 -13.96 35.95 23.96
C ASN A 344 -12.85 35.55 22.96
N ARG A 345 -11.71 36.25 22.95
CA ARG A 345 -10.57 35.92 22.07
C ARG A 345 -9.92 34.57 22.38
N ARG A 346 -9.97 34.11 23.64
CA ARG A 346 -9.56 32.74 24.03
C ARG A 346 -10.57 31.70 23.54
N ARG A 347 -11.88 31.95 23.68
CA ARG A 347 -12.94 31.07 23.16
C ARG A 347 -12.89 30.94 21.63
N GLU A 348 -12.66 32.03 20.90
CA GLU A 348 -12.47 32.08 19.44
C GLU A 348 -11.36 31.13 18.98
N SER A 349 -10.18 31.29 19.56
CA SER A 349 -9.00 30.50 19.20
C SER A 349 -9.20 29.01 19.47
N ARG A 350 -9.89 28.68 20.58
CA ARG A 350 -10.21 27.31 20.98
C ARG A 350 -11.22 26.63 20.06
N ALA A 351 -12.28 27.34 19.69
CA ALA A 351 -13.23 26.85 18.70
C ALA A 351 -12.56 26.59 17.34
N GLU A 352 -11.58 27.41 16.97
CA GLU A 352 -10.89 27.30 15.69
C GLU A 352 -9.93 26.10 15.60
N TYR A 353 -8.97 25.95 16.53
CA TYR A 353 -8.09 24.77 16.50
C TYR A 353 -8.86 23.48 16.77
N GLY A 354 -9.93 23.54 17.57
CA GLY A 354 -10.82 22.40 17.81
C GLY A 354 -11.44 21.88 16.51
N ARG A 355 -11.93 22.75 15.62
CA ARG A 355 -12.47 22.32 14.32
C ARG A 355 -11.43 21.65 13.43
N TYR A 356 -10.20 22.17 13.37
CA TYR A 356 -9.14 21.52 12.61
C TYR A 356 -8.69 20.19 13.24
N ALA A 357 -8.70 20.07 14.57
CA ALA A 357 -8.46 18.80 15.25
C ALA A 357 -9.57 17.77 14.95
N VAL A 358 -10.83 18.19 14.87
CA VAL A 358 -11.95 17.33 14.42
C VAL A 358 -11.70 16.86 12.99
N ILE A 359 -11.37 17.76 12.06
CA ILE A 359 -11.09 17.38 10.67
C ILE A 359 -9.90 16.41 10.58
N ALA A 360 -8.82 16.66 11.35
CA ALA A 360 -7.69 15.75 11.43
C ALA A 360 -8.10 14.36 11.93
N GLY A 361 -8.96 14.30 12.96
CA GLY A 361 -9.50 13.05 13.50
C GLY A 361 -10.39 12.33 12.49
N LEU A 362 -11.20 13.04 11.70
CA LEU A 362 -11.99 12.45 10.63
C LEU A 362 -11.10 11.84 9.55
N PHE A 363 -10.07 12.55 9.07
CA PHE A 363 -9.10 12.00 8.12
C PHE A 363 -8.35 10.78 8.68
N LEU A 364 -7.94 10.83 9.96
CA LEU A 364 -7.32 9.68 10.64
C LEU A 364 -8.27 8.49 10.71
N GLY A 365 -9.55 8.72 11.04
CA GLY A 365 -10.57 7.68 11.09
C GLY A 365 -10.83 7.04 9.73
N ILE A 366 -10.92 7.85 8.66
CA ILE A 366 -11.05 7.36 7.28
C ILE A 366 -9.81 6.57 6.87
N GLY A 367 -8.61 7.04 7.22
CA GLY A 367 -7.38 6.31 6.93
C GLY A 367 -7.30 4.97 7.66
N LEU A 368 -7.73 4.89 8.92
CA LEU A 368 -7.84 3.63 9.67
C LEU A 368 -8.92 2.70 9.12
N TRP A 369 -9.99 3.27 8.55
CA TRP A 369 -11.02 2.57 7.77
C TRP A 369 -10.57 2.20 6.35
N THR A 370 -9.39 2.65 5.93
CA THR A 370 -8.77 2.30 4.64
C THR A 370 -7.72 1.23 4.83
N LYS A 371 -6.72 1.46 5.68
CA LYS A 371 -5.58 0.57 5.86
C LYS A 371 -5.01 0.65 7.29
N PRO A 372 -4.67 -0.49 7.93
CA PRO A 372 -4.14 -0.51 9.30
C PRO A 372 -2.83 0.27 9.49
N THR A 373 -2.03 0.45 8.43
CA THR A 373 -0.78 1.25 8.49
C THR A 373 -1.03 2.70 8.90
N MET A 374 -2.27 3.19 8.79
CA MET A 374 -2.66 4.50 9.28
C MET A 374 -2.46 4.64 10.81
N GLY A 375 -2.41 3.53 11.56
CA GLY A 375 -2.08 3.52 12.99
C GLY A 375 -0.72 4.13 13.32
N ALA A 376 0.22 4.17 12.36
CA ALA A 376 1.51 4.85 12.53
C ALA A 376 1.37 6.37 12.78
N PHE A 377 0.28 6.99 12.33
CA PHE A 377 0.00 8.40 12.63
C PHE A 377 -0.18 8.64 14.14
N VAL A 378 -0.75 7.68 14.87
CA VAL A 378 -0.93 7.77 16.33
C VAL A 378 0.44 7.83 17.03
N TRP A 379 1.40 7.02 16.57
CA TRP A 379 2.79 7.08 17.05
C TRP A 379 3.46 8.41 16.69
N GLY A 380 3.18 8.95 15.49
CA GLY A 380 3.62 10.29 15.09
C GLY A 380 3.10 11.38 16.02
N ALA A 381 1.80 11.36 16.33
CA ALA A 381 1.18 12.31 17.27
C ALA A 381 1.76 12.18 18.68
N ALA A 382 2.04 10.95 19.14
CA ALA A 382 2.70 10.70 20.42
C ALA A 382 4.14 11.26 20.45
N LEU A 383 4.91 11.11 19.37
CA LEU A 383 6.25 11.70 19.26
C LEU A 383 6.19 13.23 19.26
N VAL A 384 5.25 13.83 18.53
CA VAL A 384 5.02 15.28 18.56
C VAL A 384 4.69 15.77 19.98
N ALA A 385 3.84 15.03 20.71
CA ALA A 385 3.52 15.33 22.10
C ALA A 385 4.77 15.26 23.01
N ALA A 386 5.58 14.20 22.87
CA ALA A 386 6.81 14.02 23.64
C ALA A 386 7.81 15.16 23.39
N ILE A 387 8.01 15.54 22.13
CA ILE A 387 8.88 16.67 21.76
C ILE A 387 8.34 17.97 22.36
N ALA A 388 7.03 18.22 22.33
CA ALA A 388 6.45 19.42 22.93
C ALA A 388 6.59 19.45 24.45
N VAL A 389 6.50 18.30 25.13
CA VAL A 389 6.79 18.18 26.57
C VAL A 389 8.24 18.57 26.86
N ILE A 390 9.20 18.04 26.09
CA ILE A 390 10.63 18.36 26.26
C ILE A 390 10.89 19.85 26.02
N ILE A 391 10.33 20.42 24.96
CA ILE A 391 10.47 21.85 24.64
C ILE A 391 9.87 22.72 25.76
N ALA A 392 8.66 22.40 26.22
CA ALA A 392 8.00 23.15 27.29
C ALA A 392 8.77 23.05 28.61
N TRP A 393 9.24 21.85 28.97
CA TRP A 393 10.07 21.64 30.15
C TRP A 393 11.36 22.46 30.09
N TRP A 394 12.03 22.49 28.94
CA TRP A 394 13.26 23.26 28.80
C TRP A 394 13.02 24.78 28.85
N GLN A 395 11.93 25.26 28.24
CA GLN A 395 11.52 26.68 28.31
C GLN A 395 11.14 27.13 29.73
N MET A 396 10.55 26.22 30.52
CA MET A 396 10.11 26.50 31.89
C MET A 396 11.20 26.26 32.94
N ARG A 397 12.34 25.65 32.58
CA ARG A 397 13.46 25.32 33.48
C ARG A 397 13.94 26.46 34.40
N PRO A 398 13.88 27.75 34.01
CA PRO A 398 14.20 28.86 34.92
C PRO A 398 13.21 29.07 36.08
N SER A 399 12.06 28.40 36.06
CA SER A 399 10.98 28.45 37.08
C SER A 399 10.84 27.09 37.78
N ARG A 400 10.25 27.03 38.99
CA ARG A 400 9.87 25.75 39.63
C ARG A 400 8.82 25.05 38.76
N VAL A 401 9.22 24.05 37.98
CA VAL A 401 8.32 23.26 37.13
C VAL A 401 7.57 22.25 38.00
N THR A 402 6.24 22.29 37.97
CA THR A 402 5.37 21.26 38.54
C THR A 402 4.64 20.55 37.41
N VAL A 403 4.16 19.32 37.66
CA VAL A 403 3.35 18.59 36.66
C VAL A 403 2.12 19.41 36.27
N THR A 404 1.49 20.09 37.23
CA THR A 404 0.32 20.94 37.03
C THR A 404 0.62 22.11 36.08
N SER A 405 1.73 22.83 36.29
CA SER A 405 2.08 23.97 35.43
C SER A 405 2.46 23.53 34.02
N LEU A 406 3.04 22.34 33.86
CA LEU A 406 3.32 21.74 32.55
C LEU A 406 2.01 21.35 31.82
N ILE A 407 1.05 20.74 32.52
CA ILE A 407 -0.26 20.39 31.96
C ILE A 407 -1.02 21.65 31.54
N GLU A 408 -1.00 22.71 32.36
CA GLU A 408 -1.64 23.98 32.02
C GLU A 408 -1.04 24.62 30.78
N ARG A 409 0.30 24.61 30.67
CA ARG A 409 1.02 25.13 29.50
C ARG A 409 0.68 24.36 28.21
N LEU A 410 0.55 23.04 28.30
CA LEU A 410 0.30 22.15 27.16
C LEU A 410 -1.18 21.84 26.92
N ARG A 411 -2.09 22.40 27.73
CA ARG A 411 -3.53 22.12 27.64
C ARG A 411 -4.08 22.26 26.21
N PRO A 412 -3.79 23.33 25.44
CA PRO A 412 -4.26 23.44 24.06
C PRO A 412 -3.77 22.31 23.14
N GLN A 413 -2.52 21.88 23.29
CA GLN A 413 -1.93 20.78 22.53
C GLN A 413 -2.53 19.42 22.92
N ILE A 414 -2.74 19.19 24.21
CA ILE A 414 -3.43 18.00 24.74
C ILE A 414 -4.84 17.91 24.15
N GLU A 415 -5.56 19.03 24.10
CA GLU A 415 -6.90 19.08 23.48
C GLU A 415 -6.88 18.70 22.00
N VAL A 416 -5.88 19.16 21.22
CA VAL A 416 -5.74 18.77 19.81
C VAL A 416 -5.57 17.25 19.67
N ILE A 417 -4.71 16.64 20.49
CA ILE A 417 -4.48 15.18 20.46
C ILE A 417 -5.74 14.42 20.86
N VAL A 418 -6.38 14.81 21.96
CA VAL A 418 -7.57 14.14 22.49
C VAL A 418 -8.74 14.24 21.50
N ILE A 419 -9.00 15.42 20.93
CA ILE A 419 -10.06 15.60 19.93
C ILE A 419 -9.76 14.75 18.69
N THR A 420 -8.53 14.81 18.17
CA THR A 420 -8.12 14.02 16.99
C THR A 420 -8.33 12.53 17.25
N GLY A 421 -7.90 12.03 18.42
CA GLY A 421 -8.03 10.63 18.80
C GLY A 421 -9.48 10.19 19.04
N LEU A 422 -10.31 10.99 19.70
CA LEU A 422 -11.71 10.62 19.94
C LEU A 422 -12.54 10.62 18.65
N VAL A 423 -12.30 11.59 17.76
CA VAL A 423 -13.06 11.71 16.51
C VAL A 423 -12.71 10.61 15.50
N CYS A 424 -11.51 10.01 15.56
CA CYS A 424 -11.15 8.94 14.63
C CYS A 424 -11.84 7.60 14.95
N ILE A 425 -12.22 7.34 16.21
CA ILE A 425 -12.70 6.04 16.69
C ILE A 425 -13.99 5.56 15.99
N PRO A 426 -15.06 6.35 15.81
CA PRO A 426 -16.33 5.84 15.30
C PRO A 426 -16.23 5.14 13.94
N LEU A 427 -15.39 5.68 13.04
CA LEU A 427 -15.15 5.07 11.73
C LEU A 427 -13.88 4.22 11.71
N GLY A 428 -12.80 4.70 12.32
CA GLY A 428 -11.50 4.04 12.32
C GLY A 428 -11.41 2.82 13.25
N GLY A 429 -12.36 2.61 14.15
CA GLY A 429 -12.37 1.47 15.09
C GLY A 429 -13.34 0.35 14.70
N VAL A 430 -14.34 0.64 13.85
CA VAL A 430 -15.49 -0.26 13.66
C VAL A 430 -15.11 -1.58 12.98
N TRP A 431 -14.21 -1.56 12.01
CA TRP A 431 -13.68 -2.78 11.37
C TRP A 431 -13.04 -3.72 12.38
N TYR A 432 -12.15 -3.16 13.20
CA TYR A 432 -11.35 -3.90 14.17
C TYR A 432 -12.24 -4.48 15.28
N LEU A 433 -13.24 -3.71 15.74
CA LEU A 433 -14.24 -4.19 16.69
C LEU A 433 -15.07 -5.33 16.08
N ARG A 434 -15.53 -5.19 14.83
CA ARG A 434 -16.25 -6.25 14.11
C ARG A 434 -15.43 -7.53 14.02
N ASN A 435 -14.15 -7.44 13.69
CA ASN A 435 -13.26 -8.60 13.65
C ASN A 435 -13.18 -9.29 15.02
N MET A 436 -12.97 -8.52 16.10
CA MET A 436 -12.96 -9.07 17.46
C MET A 436 -14.28 -9.77 17.83
N LEU A 437 -15.41 -9.18 17.49
CA LEU A 437 -16.74 -9.75 17.79
C LEU A 437 -17.02 -11.05 17.02
N LEU A 438 -16.40 -11.22 15.85
CA LEU A 438 -16.54 -12.43 15.03
C LEU A 438 -15.47 -13.50 15.35
N GLY A 439 -14.58 -13.25 16.32
CA GLY A 439 -13.50 -14.17 16.68
C GLY A 439 -12.25 -14.09 15.79
N HIS A 440 -12.20 -13.10 14.90
CA HIS A 440 -11.06 -12.85 14.01
C HIS A 440 -9.96 -12.06 14.70
N ARG A 441 -8.76 -12.05 14.10
CA ARG A 441 -7.70 -11.15 14.55
C ARG A 441 -8.11 -9.70 14.25
N PRO A 442 -7.94 -8.74 15.19
CA PRO A 442 -8.27 -7.35 14.92
C PRO A 442 -7.48 -6.81 13.73
N ILE A 443 -6.18 -7.10 13.68
CA ILE A 443 -5.26 -6.68 12.62
C ILE A 443 -4.48 -7.90 12.15
N ILE A 444 -4.39 -8.09 10.85
CA ILE A 444 -3.56 -9.12 10.21
C ILE A 444 -2.32 -8.42 9.63
N PHE A 445 -1.15 -8.73 10.18
CA PHE A 445 0.12 -8.24 9.64
C PHE A 445 0.64 -9.19 8.55
N PRO A 446 1.42 -8.66 7.58
CA PRO A 446 2.09 -9.50 6.59
C PRO A 446 3.04 -10.50 7.25
N ASP A 447 3.20 -11.65 6.60
CA ASP A 447 4.12 -12.70 7.04
C ASP A 447 5.55 -12.21 7.30
N GLY A 448 6.22 -12.86 8.25
CA GLY A 448 7.59 -12.51 8.66
C GLY A 448 8.60 -12.59 7.51
N TYR A 449 8.34 -13.44 6.51
CA TYR A 449 9.11 -13.53 5.27
C TYR A 449 9.29 -12.16 4.59
N TRP A 450 8.21 -11.41 4.39
CA TRP A 450 8.27 -10.09 3.74
C TRP A 450 9.12 -9.10 4.56
N GLN A 451 9.06 -9.20 5.88
CA GLN A 451 9.84 -8.33 6.77
C GLN A 451 11.34 -8.63 6.70
N SER A 452 11.70 -9.88 6.39
CA SER A 452 13.10 -10.29 6.16
C SER A 452 13.68 -9.72 4.86
N LEU A 453 12.84 -9.32 3.90
CA LEU A 453 13.24 -8.74 2.62
C LEU A 453 13.45 -7.22 2.66
N ALA A 454 13.26 -6.56 3.81
CA ALA A 454 13.47 -5.12 3.93
C ALA A 454 14.88 -4.72 3.46
N ALA A 455 14.95 -3.80 2.49
CA ALA A 455 16.17 -3.38 1.80
C ALA A 455 17.12 -2.61 2.72
N ARG A 456 16.61 -1.66 3.53
CA ARG A 456 17.39 -0.87 4.51
C ARG A 456 18.61 -0.21 3.84
N SER A 457 18.40 0.36 2.66
CA SER A 457 19.44 0.88 1.78
C SER A 457 19.50 2.42 1.80
N GLY A 458 20.41 3.00 1.04
CA GLY A 458 20.50 4.45 0.83
C GLY A 458 19.34 5.02 -0.01
N VAL A 459 18.65 4.21 -0.81
CA VAL A 459 17.56 4.64 -1.71
C VAL A 459 16.40 5.27 -0.96
N GLU A 460 16.11 4.73 0.23
CA GLU A 460 15.03 5.15 1.11
C GLU A 460 15.19 6.59 1.62
N PHE A 461 16.42 7.13 1.58
CA PHE A 461 16.72 8.51 1.93
C PHE A 461 16.54 9.50 0.76
N GLY A 462 16.10 9.06 -0.42
CA GLY A 462 16.05 9.88 -1.64
C GLY A 462 15.35 11.23 -1.47
N TRP A 463 14.18 11.29 -0.81
CA TRP A 463 13.46 12.54 -0.58
C TRP A 463 14.14 13.47 0.44
N PRO A 464 14.56 13.00 1.64
CA PRO A 464 15.40 13.79 2.55
C PRO A 464 16.70 14.29 1.91
N LEU A 465 17.37 13.46 1.11
CA LEU A 465 18.60 13.84 0.40
C LEU A 465 18.33 14.92 -0.65
N LEU A 466 17.25 14.80 -1.42
CA LEU A 466 16.84 15.85 -2.36
C LEU A 466 16.60 17.18 -1.63
N ALA A 467 15.88 17.17 -0.52
CA ALA A 467 15.66 18.36 0.30
C ALA A 467 16.98 18.97 0.79
N LEU A 468 17.92 18.12 1.23
CA LEU A 468 19.25 18.54 1.68
C LEU A 468 20.07 19.17 0.55
N PHE A 469 20.14 18.52 -0.62
CA PHE A 469 20.91 19.03 -1.75
C PHE A 469 20.34 20.35 -2.28
N VAL A 470 19.01 20.48 -2.37
CA VAL A 470 18.36 21.74 -2.76
C VAL A 470 18.61 22.83 -1.72
N LEU A 471 18.58 22.50 -0.43
CA LEU A 471 18.93 23.44 0.64
C LEU A 471 20.38 23.91 0.51
N VAL A 472 21.33 23.00 0.34
CA VAL A 472 22.75 23.32 0.23
C VAL A 472 23.02 24.18 -1.01
N ALA A 473 22.46 23.82 -2.17
CA ALA A 473 22.59 24.59 -3.39
C ALA A 473 22.06 26.03 -3.20
N TRP A 474 20.90 26.17 -2.54
CA TRP A 474 20.33 27.47 -2.22
C TRP A 474 21.20 28.28 -1.23
N VAL A 475 21.74 27.64 -0.18
CA VAL A 475 22.62 28.29 0.80
C VAL A 475 23.92 28.77 0.16
N ILE A 476 24.54 27.96 -0.71
CA ILE A 476 25.75 28.33 -1.47
C ILE A 476 25.45 29.53 -2.37
N TRP A 477 24.37 29.46 -3.15
CA TRP A 477 23.95 30.56 -4.03
C TRP A 477 23.69 31.85 -3.25
N ARG A 478 22.99 31.76 -2.12
CA ARG A 478 22.68 32.90 -1.26
C ARG A 478 23.95 33.49 -0.64
N SER A 479 24.89 32.65 -0.22
CA SER A 479 26.17 33.09 0.37
C SER A 479 27.04 33.84 -0.64
N TYR A 480 27.11 33.36 -1.89
CA TYR A 480 27.83 34.03 -2.97
C TYR A 480 27.25 35.43 -3.27
N LYS A 481 25.92 35.53 -3.36
CA LYS A 481 25.23 36.81 -3.62
C LYS A 481 25.41 37.83 -2.49
N PHE A 482 25.38 37.39 -1.23
CA PHE A 482 25.65 38.25 -0.08
C PHE A 482 27.08 38.82 -0.10
N GLN A 483 28.07 38.01 -0.49
CA GLN A 483 29.46 38.49 -0.66
C GLN A 483 29.55 39.60 -1.72
N VAL A 484 28.83 39.47 -2.84
CA VAL A 484 28.80 40.50 -3.89
C VAL A 484 28.09 41.78 -3.43
N SER A 485 27.04 41.70 -2.60
CA SER A 485 26.34 42.89 -2.07
C SER A 485 27.05 43.57 -0.89
N SER A 486 27.86 42.82 -0.13
CA SER A 486 28.56 43.28 1.09
C SER A 486 29.73 44.22 0.82
N PHE A 487 30.13 44.43 -0.45
CA PHE A 487 31.09 45.48 -0.82
C PHE A 487 30.54 46.91 -0.64
N LYS A 488 29.28 47.08 -0.18
CA LYS A 488 28.60 48.40 -0.08
C LYS A 488 28.09 48.82 1.32
N SER A 489 28.29 48.04 2.40
CA SER A 489 27.85 48.47 3.74
C SER A 489 28.72 47.92 4.86
N GLU A 490 29.29 48.79 5.69
CA GLU A 490 30.13 48.45 6.86
C GLU A 490 29.36 47.77 8.01
N GLU A 491 28.02 47.77 7.99
CA GLU A 491 27.19 47.35 9.12
C GLU A 491 26.98 45.82 9.26
N ASN A 492 27.51 45.00 8.33
CA ASN A 492 27.24 43.55 8.26
C ASN A 492 28.39 42.63 8.74
N GLN A 493 29.42 43.15 9.42
CA GLN A 493 30.63 42.40 9.79
C GLN A 493 30.45 41.28 10.86
N ALA A 494 29.30 41.16 11.50
CA ALA A 494 29.12 40.27 12.68
C ALA A 494 28.62 38.85 12.39
N THR A 495 28.56 38.38 11.14
CA THR A 495 27.98 37.06 10.80
C THR A 495 28.99 36.09 10.17
N GLU A 496 29.11 34.87 10.73
CA GLU A 496 30.08 33.87 10.24
C GLU A 496 29.83 33.52 8.76
N PRO A 497 30.90 33.42 7.92
CA PRO A 497 30.79 33.00 6.53
C PRO A 497 30.55 31.49 6.39
N LEU A 498 30.02 31.06 5.24
CA LEU A 498 29.82 29.63 4.95
C LEU A 498 31.17 28.93 4.72
N SER A 499 31.46 27.90 5.51
CA SER A 499 32.64 27.05 5.31
C SER A 499 32.41 26.02 4.20
N ILE A 500 32.79 26.35 2.97
CA ILE A 500 32.60 25.49 1.78
C ILE A 500 33.36 24.16 1.94
N GLY A 501 34.58 24.19 2.48
CA GLY A 501 35.38 22.98 2.67
C GLY A 501 34.74 22.00 3.64
N GLN A 502 34.27 22.47 4.81
CA GLN A 502 33.57 21.61 5.78
C GLN A 502 32.26 21.07 5.22
N LEU A 503 31.51 21.90 4.49
CA LEU A 503 30.28 21.48 3.83
C LEU A 503 30.55 20.39 2.78
N ALA A 504 31.58 20.55 1.96
CA ALA A 504 31.98 19.56 0.96
C ALA A 504 32.41 18.24 1.61
N VAL A 505 33.23 18.27 2.68
CA VAL A 505 33.61 17.08 3.45
C VAL A 505 32.38 16.37 4.00
N GLY A 506 31.45 17.11 4.62
CA GLY A 506 30.21 16.56 5.13
C GLY A 506 29.36 15.90 4.05
N LEU A 507 29.22 16.54 2.88
CA LEU A 507 28.46 15.98 1.75
C LEU A 507 29.12 14.74 1.15
N VAL A 508 30.45 14.71 1.01
CA VAL A 508 31.18 13.52 0.53
C VAL A 508 30.94 12.35 1.49
N LEU A 509 30.96 12.57 2.79
CA LEU A 509 30.65 11.53 3.78
C LEU A 509 29.19 11.05 3.70
N VAL A 510 28.24 11.97 3.51
CA VAL A 510 26.83 11.59 3.28
C VAL A 510 26.72 10.71 2.03
N ILE A 511 27.31 11.13 0.90
CA ILE A 511 27.31 10.38 -0.36
C ILE A 511 28.03 9.05 -0.19
N ALA A 512 29.15 8.99 0.53
CA ALA A 512 29.87 7.75 0.81
C ALA A 512 29.04 6.79 1.70
N GLY A 513 28.18 7.33 2.56
CA GLY A 513 27.29 6.54 3.41
C GLY A 513 26.10 5.92 2.65
N VAL A 514 25.51 6.62 1.69
CA VAL A 514 24.31 6.13 0.96
C VAL A 514 24.61 5.60 -0.45
N GLY A 515 25.69 6.06 -1.07
CA GLY A 515 26.02 5.83 -2.47
C GLY A 515 26.22 4.36 -2.86
N PRO A 516 26.97 3.55 -2.07
CA PRO A 516 27.20 2.15 -2.43
C PRO A 516 25.89 1.35 -2.54
N SER A 517 25.02 1.46 -1.54
CA SER A 517 23.74 0.76 -1.51
C SER A 517 22.74 1.32 -2.56
N ILE A 518 22.77 2.62 -2.86
CA ILE A 518 22.00 3.18 -3.99
C ILE A 518 22.48 2.61 -5.33
N TYR A 519 23.79 2.49 -5.52
CA TYR A 519 24.37 2.02 -6.79
C TYR A 519 24.08 0.54 -7.05
N ASN A 520 24.10 -0.29 -6.00
CA ASN A 520 23.81 -1.72 -6.11
C ASN A 520 22.30 -2.01 -6.19
N SER A 521 21.44 -1.08 -5.76
CA SER A 521 19.99 -1.23 -5.80
C SER A 521 19.49 -1.68 -7.18
N GLY A 522 18.79 -2.83 -7.19
CA GLY A 522 18.24 -3.44 -8.39
C GLY A 522 19.24 -4.20 -9.26
N ARG A 523 20.49 -4.36 -8.82
CA ARG A 523 21.54 -5.16 -9.50
C ARG A 523 21.91 -6.45 -8.76
N ILE A 524 21.68 -6.50 -7.44
CA ILE A 524 21.96 -7.65 -6.57
C ILE A 524 20.65 -8.01 -5.83
N GLY A 525 20.62 -9.12 -5.07
CA GLY A 525 19.48 -9.47 -4.23
C GLY A 525 19.13 -8.33 -3.25
N ILE A 526 17.83 -8.11 -3.02
CA ILE A 526 17.29 -6.97 -2.24
C ILE A 526 17.94 -6.85 -0.85
N THR A 527 18.32 -7.97 -0.23
CA THR A 527 18.93 -8.01 1.12
C THR A 527 20.42 -7.75 1.12
N ASP A 528 21.08 -7.87 -0.02
CA ASP A 528 22.54 -7.74 -0.16
C ASP A 528 22.97 -6.27 -0.26
N ASP A 529 22.01 -5.37 -0.48
CA ASP A 529 22.19 -3.91 -0.61
C ASP A 529 22.01 -3.16 0.72
N ARG A 530 22.00 -3.87 1.85
CA ARG A 530 21.81 -3.27 3.19
C ARG A 530 22.98 -2.38 3.58
N MET A 531 22.67 -1.21 4.14
CA MET A 531 23.70 -0.33 4.69
C MET A 531 24.46 -1.00 5.84
N GLY A 532 25.77 -1.17 5.67
CA GLY A 532 26.71 -1.69 6.65
C GLY A 532 27.14 -0.65 7.69
N VAL A 533 27.91 -1.09 8.70
CA VAL A 533 28.31 -0.23 9.84
C VAL A 533 29.11 0.99 9.39
N LEU A 534 30.04 0.84 8.45
CA LEU A 534 30.86 1.95 7.95
C LEU A 534 30.04 2.99 7.19
N GLU A 535 29.06 2.54 6.42
CA GLU A 535 28.13 3.39 5.67
C GLU A 535 27.24 4.20 6.62
N TRP A 536 26.71 3.56 7.66
CA TRP A 536 25.97 4.26 8.72
C TRP A 536 26.84 5.28 9.46
N LEU A 537 28.08 4.94 9.79
CA LEU A 537 29.02 5.86 10.43
C LEU A 537 29.34 7.06 9.52
N ALA A 538 29.61 6.81 8.23
CA ALA A 538 29.86 7.87 7.25
C ALA A 538 28.64 8.79 7.10
N LEU A 539 27.43 8.23 6.97
CA LEU A 539 26.20 9.00 6.91
C LEU A 539 26.00 9.84 8.18
N ALA A 540 26.16 9.25 9.36
CA ALA A 540 25.97 9.94 10.64
C ALA A 540 26.97 11.10 10.82
N VAL A 541 28.26 10.84 10.61
CA VAL A 541 29.32 11.87 10.73
C VAL A 541 29.12 12.96 9.68
N GLY A 542 28.83 12.59 8.43
CA GLY A 542 28.54 13.52 7.35
C GLY A 542 27.36 14.45 7.69
N MET A 543 26.24 13.89 8.16
CA MET A 543 25.07 14.66 8.57
C MET A 543 25.35 15.60 9.75
N VAL A 544 26.16 15.18 10.72
CA VAL A 544 26.59 16.04 11.84
C VAL A 544 27.42 17.23 11.33
N VAL A 545 28.40 16.97 10.47
CA VAL A 545 29.26 18.02 9.90
C VAL A 545 28.43 19.01 9.07
N VAL A 546 27.54 18.51 8.21
CA VAL A 546 26.63 19.34 7.41
C VAL A 546 25.72 20.18 8.31
N THR A 547 25.10 19.56 9.32
CA THR A 547 24.17 20.25 10.24
C THR A 547 24.88 21.35 11.03
N ILE A 548 26.06 21.07 11.60
CA ILE A 548 26.84 22.08 12.35
C ILE A 548 27.25 23.24 11.43
N THR A 549 27.70 22.93 10.20
CA THR A 549 28.14 23.93 9.24
C THR A 549 26.97 24.84 8.82
N LEU A 550 25.81 24.26 8.49
CA LEU A 550 24.61 25.01 8.14
C LEU A 550 24.05 25.79 9.35
N TRP A 551 24.12 25.23 10.56
CA TRP A 551 23.67 25.90 11.78
C TRP A 551 24.53 27.13 12.09
N ARG A 552 25.86 27.02 12.02
CA ARG A 552 26.79 28.14 12.22
C ARG A 552 26.51 29.26 11.23
N TRP A 553 26.34 28.93 9.95
CA TRP A 553 25.96 29.90 8.93
C TRP A 553 24.57 30.51 9.20
N ALA A 554 23.59 29.73 9.62
CA ALA A 554 22.24 30.23 9.88
C ALA A 554 22.16 31.07 11.17
N ARG A 555 23.06 30.84 12.13
CA ARG A 555 23.08 31.54 13.44
C ARG A 555 23.25 33.04 13.22
N GLY A 556 22.26 33.82 13.65
CA GLY A 556 22.21 35.27 13.43
C GLY A 556 21.47 35.71 12.14
N ARG A 557 21.07 34.78 11.27
CA ARG A 557 20.32 35.07 10.02
C ARG A 557 18.85 34.63 10.06
N TRP A 558 18.40 34.04 11.17
CA TRP A 558 17.03 33.57 11.35
C TRP A 558 16.05 34.73 11.50
N THR A 559 15.04 34.78 10.62
CA THR A 559 13.84 35.60 10.83
C THR A 559 12.80 34.83 11.66
N ASP A 560 11.85 35.54 12.28
CA ASP A 560 10.74 34.90 13.00
C ASP A 560 9.89 34.02 12.08
N GLU A 561 9.64 34.48 10.85
CA GLU A 561 8.95 33.71 9.82
C GLU A 561 9.74 32.46 9.41
N GLY A 562 11.07 32.57 9.30
CA GLY A 562 11.95 31.43 9.04
C GLY A 562 11.87 30.39 10.16
N ARG A 563 11.92 30.84 11.43
CA ARG A 563 11.78 29.96 12.60
C ARG A 563 10.43 29.25 12.62
N ALA A 564 9.34 29.98 12.33
CA ALA A 564 8.00 29.41 12.25
C ALA A 564 7.87 28.39 11.10
N THR A 565 8.50 28.65 9.96
CA THR A 565 8.55 27.75 8.80
C THR A 565 9.29 26.46 9.13
N ALA A 566 10.49 26.56 9.72
CA ALA A 566 11.27 25.40 10.14
C ALA A 566 10.55 24.58 11.22
N ALA A 567 9.86 25.24 12.16
CA ALA A 567 9.05 24.54 13.17
C ALA A 567 7.91 23.73 12.54
N LYS A 568 7.18 24.29 11.56
CA LYS A 568 6.13 23.56 10.83
C LYS A 568 6.67 22.34 10.09
N ILE A 569 7.80 22.48 9.42
CA ILE A 569 8.50 21.36 8.76
C ILE A 569 8.90 20.30 9.80
N GLY A 570 9.49 20.72 10.92
CA GLY A 570 9.87 19.83 12.01
C GLY A 570 8.68 19.05 12.58
N TRP A 571 7.52 19.69 12.74
CA TRP A 571 6.31 18.99 13.19
C TRP A 571 5.78 17.99 12.16
N LEU A 572 5.80 18.33 10.87
CA LEU A 572 5.44 17.38 9.81
C LEU A 572 6.39 16.17 9.82
N TRP A 573 7.69 16.39 9.90
CA TRP A 573 8.67 15.30 9.94
C TRP A 573 8.56 14.46 11.21
N ALA A 574 8.29 15.07 12.36
CA ALA A 574 8.04 14.34 13.60
C ALA A 574 6.79 13.45 13.50
N LEU A 575 5.72 13.88 12.81
CA LEU A 575 4.55 13.04 12.55
C LEU A 575 4.89 11.84 11.65
N GLY A 576 5.70 12.06 10.62
CA GLY A 576 6.06 11.01 9.65
C GLY A 576 7.17 10.05 10.13
N LEU A 577 7.99 10.45 11.11
CA LEU A 577 9.19 9.72 11.49
C LEU A 577 8.92 8.29 11.99
N PRO A 578 7.92 8.02 12.86
CA PRO A 578 7.65 6.64 13.28
C PRO A 578 7.28 5.73 12.11
N TYR A 579 6.47 6.23 11.16
CA TYR A 579 6.17 5.51 9.92
C TYR A 579 7.44 5.25 9.12
N PHE A 580 8.30 6.26 8.94
CA PHE A 580 9.55 6.12 8.19
C PHE A 580 10.43 5.02 8.79
N ILE A 581 10.60 4.99 10.12
CA ILE A 581 11.40 3.97 10.81
C ILE A 581 10.81 2.57 10.60
N THR A 582 9.51 2.41 10.80
CA THR A 582 8.83 1.12 10.59
C THR A 582 8.95 0.67 9.14
N TRP A 583 8.72 1.57 8.19
CA TRP A 583 8.87 1.27 6.77
C TRP A 583 10.31 0.89 6.43
N PHE A 584 11.29 1.68 6.87
CA PHE A 584 12.70 1.44 6.60
C PHE A 584 13.17 0.07 7.08
N TYR A 585 12.81 -0.33 8.31
CA TYR A 585 13.29 -1.59 8.90
C TYR A 585 12.48 -2.83 8.53
N SER A 586 11.19 -2.67 8.21
CA SER A 586 10.26 -3.80 8.05
C SER A 586 9.57 -3.89 6.69
N TYR A 587 9.51 -2.81 5.91
CA TYR A 587 8.69 -2.75 4.68
C TYR A 587 9.38 -2.08 3.48
N SER A 588 10.68 -1.81 3.58
CA SER A 588 11.46 -1.12 2.53
C SER A 588 11.77 -1.99 1.32
N TYR A 589 11.31 -3.24 1.29
CA TYR A 589 11.38 -4.11 0.11
C TYR A 589 10.59 -3.54 -1.08
N HIS A 590 9.65 -2.60 -0.84
CA HIS A 590 8.97 -1.89 -1.90
C HIS A 590 8.73 -0.41 -1.55
N TYR A 591 9.13 0.49 -2.45
CA TYR A 591 9.06 1.96 -2.22
C TYR A 591 7.64 2.48 -2.04
N ARG A 592 6.64 1.88 -2.72
CA ARG A 592 5.23 2.31 -2.66
C ARG A 592 4.68 2.35 -1.24
N LEU A 593 5.19 1.48 -0.36
CA LEU A 593 4.78 1.41 1.05
C LEU A 593 5.22 2.65 1.86
N SER A 594 6.06 3.53 1.31
CA SER A 594 6.41 4.84 1.90
C SER A 594 5.45 5.97 1.52
N PHE A 595 4.56 5.78 0.52
CA PHE A 595 3.81 6.87 -0.09
C PHE A 595 3.06 7.74 0.92
N ALA A 596 2.53 7.13 1.98
CA ALA A 596 1.80 7.83 3.04
C ALA A 596 2.54 9.04 3.64
N ILE A 597 3.87 8.96 3.71
CA ILE A 597 4.74 10.00 4.28
C ILE A 597 5.54 10.78 3.24
N VAL A 598 5.54 10.38 1.96
CA VAL A 598 6.25 11.11 0.90
C VAL A 598 5.83 12.59 0.84
N PRO A 599 4.53 12.95 0.91
CA PRO A 599 4.10 14.35 0.98
C PRO A 599 4.74 15.18 2.10
N LEU A 600 5.04 14.57 3.25
CA LEU A 600 5.71 15.25 4.36
C LEU A 600 7.22 15.42 4.07
N MET A 601 7.84 14.43 3.44
CA MET A 601 9.26 14.47 3.06
C MET A 601 9.58 15.46 1.93
N ILE A 602 8.64 15.70 1.01
CA ILE A 602 8.82 16.66 -0.10
C ILE A 602 8.60 18.13 0.29
N MET A 603 7.92 18.39 1.41
CA MET A 603 7.57 19.76 1.83
C MET A 603 8.77 20.72 1.96
N PRO A 604 9.90 20.33 2.57
CA PRO A 604 11.07 21.20 2.64
C PRO A 604 11.56 21.61 1.25
N THR A 605 11.63 20.66 0.30
CA THR A 605 12.01 20.91 -1.09
C THR A 605 11.12 21.97 -1.72
N ALA A 606 9.79 21.82 -1.60
CA ALA A 606 8.84 22.80 -2.14
C ALA A 606 9.01 24.20 -1.52
N VAL A 607 9.20 24.28 -0.19
CA VAL A 607 9.43 25.53 0.52
C VAL A 607 10.72 26.21 0.04
N ILE A 608 11.82 25.48 -0.07
CA ILE A 608 13.12 26.02 -0.50
C ILE A 608 13.06 26.49 -1.96
N LEU A 609 12.44 25.72 -2.86
CA LEU A 609 12.30 26.10 -4.27
C LEU A 609 11.51 27.41 -4.45
N VAL A 610 10.43 27.60 -3.69
CA VAL A 610 9.65 28.86 -3.71
C VAL A 610 10.50 30.02 -3.20
N GLN A 611 11.22 29.84 -2.09
CA GLN A 611 12.12 30.87 -1.56
C GLN A 611 13.27 31.21 -2.53
N TRP A 612 13.84 30.21 -3.20
CA TRP A 612 14.89 30.42 -4.20
C TRP A 612 14.38 31.24 -5.37
N ARG A 613 13.22 30.85 -5.92
CA ARG A 613 12.55 31.55 -7.02
C ARG A 613 12.23 33.00 -6.65
N ASP A 614 11.68 33.27 -5.47
CA ASP A 614 11.34 34.63 -5.06
C ASP A 614 12.60 35.50 -4.90
N SER A 615 13.72 34.91 -4.46
CA SER A 615 15.01 35.61 -4.39
C SER A 615 15.61 35.89 -5.77
N LEU A 616 15.36 35.05 -6.77
CA LEU A 616 15.76 35.32 -8.15
C LEU A 616 14.97 36.50 -8.73
N GLN A 617 13.68 36.63 -8.41
CA GLN A 617 12.84 37.71 -8.93
C GLN A 617 13.03 39.07 -8.26
N SER A 618 13.37 39.09 -6.97
CA SER A 618 13.55 40.35 -6.23
C SER A 618 14.86 41.08 -6.56
N SER A 619 15.82 40.40 -7.19
CA SER A 619 17.21 40.88 -7.23
C SER A 619 17.64 41.55 -8.52
N VAL A 620 16.74 41.73 -9.49
CA VAL A 620 17.09 42.41 -10.74
C VAL A 620 16.05 43.44 -11.11
N ALA A 621 16.46 44.71 -11.02
CA ALA A 621 15.73 45.92 -11.42
C ALA A 621 15.46 46.02 -12.95
N SER A 622 15.55 44.92 -13.69
CA SER A 622 15.32 44.86 -15.13
C SER A 622 14.67 43.53 -15.52
N ARG A 623 13.34 43.46 -15.43
CA ARG A 623 12.53 42.38 -16.05
C ARG A 623 12.72 42.28 -17.58
N ARG A 624 13.54 43.14 -18.19
CA ARG A 624 13.80 43.22 -19.64
C ARG A 624 15.17 42.67 -20.07
N SER A 625 16.05 42.23 -19.17
CA SER A 625 17.37 41.71 -19.59
C SER A 625 17.26 40.34 -20.28
N ILE A 626 18.10 40.11 -21.30
CA ILE A 626 18.18 38.83 -22.03
C ILE A 626 18.45 37.66 -21.07
N GLN A 627 19.29 37.88 -20.05
CA GLN A 627 19.61 36.89 -19.03
C GLN A 627 18.38 36.40 -18.25
N HIS A 628 17.41 37.27 -17.95
CA HIS A 628 16.16 36.85 -17.29
C HIS A 628 15.33 35.92 -18.17
N ARG A 629 15.25 36.21 -19.47
CA ARG A 629 14.52 35.39 -20.41
C ARG A 629 15.19 34.02 -20.56
N VAL A 630 16.51 33.96 -20.60
CA VAL A 630 17.27 32.71 -20.65
C VAL A 630 17.06 31.88 -19.38
N ILE A 631 17.22 32.46 -18.18
CA ILE A 631 17.02 31.75 -16.91
C ILE A 631 15.58 31.25 -16.78
N ALA A 632 14.59 32.08 -17.13
CA ALA A 632 13.18 31.67 -17.10
C ALA A 632 12.90 30.53 -18.11
N SER A 633 13.48 30.59 -19.31
CA SER A 633 13.33 29.53 -20.31
C SER A 633 13.97 28.22 -19.87
N LEU A 634 15.18 28.28 -19.29
CA LEU A 634 15.85 27.10 -18.72
C LEU A 634 15.05 26.48 -17.57
N ALA A 635 14.48 27.31 -16.69
CA ALA A 635 13.62 26.82 -15.61
C ALA A 635 12.37 26.10 -16.15
N VAL A 636 11.79 26.59 -17.24
CA VAL A 636 10.66 25.92 -17.91
C VAL A 636 11.07 24.58 -18.50
N VAL A 637 12.19 24.52 -19.20
CA VAL A 637 12.74 23.27 -19.75
C VAL A 637 12.97 22.26 -18.63
N ILE A 638 13.64 22.67 -17.54
CA ILE A 638 13.89 21.79 -16.39
C ILE A 638 12.58 21.29 -15.76
N ILE A 639 11.58 22.16 -15.58
CA ILE A 639 10.28 21.74 -15.04
C ILE A 639 9.61 20.70 -15.94
N ILE A 640 9.65 20.90 -17.27
CA ILE A 640 9.05 19.96 -18.23
C ILE A 640 9.82 18.63 -18.22
N GLU A 641 11.15 18.66 -18.31
CA GLU A 641 12.00 17.46 -18.28
C GLU A 641 11.78 16.62 -17.02
N LEU A 642 11.73 17.26 -15.85
CA LEU A 642 11.46 16.56 -14.59
C LEU A 642 10.01 16.04 -14.48
N ALA A 643 9.07 16.63 -15.21
CA ALA A 643 7.68 16.21 -15.22
C ALA A 643 7.40 15.04 -16.17
N ILE A 644 8.15 14.92 -17.27
CA ILE A 644 7.91 13.93 -18.33
C ILE A 644 7.76 12.51 -17.77
N PRO A 645 8.70 11.98 -16.95
CA PRO A 645 8.58 10.60 -16.45
C PRO A 645 7.31 10.37 -15.62
N GLY A 646 6.88 11.37 -14.84
CA GLY A 646 5.61 11.36 -14.11
C GLY A 646 4.36 11.29 -14.99
N ILE A 647 4.46 11.79 -16.22
CA ILE A 647 3.37 11.87 -17.19
C ILE A 647 3.33 10.63 -18.08
N ILE A 648 4.50 10.14 -18.54
CA ILE A 648 4.58 9.10 -19.57
C ILE A 648 4.70 7.68 -19.00
N ASN A 649 5.26 7.48 -17.80
CA ASN A 649 5.41 6.13 -17.23
C ASN A 649 4.08 5.34 -17.19
N PRO A 650 2.91 5.94 -16.89
CA PRO A 650 1.63 5.22 -16.93
C PRO A 650 1.23 4.67 -18.32
N LEU A 651 1.86 5.13 -19.41
CA LEU A 651 1.61 4.65 -20.77
C LEU A 651 2.43 3.41 -21.12
N TYR A 652 3.44 3.05 -20.33
CA TYR A 652 4.18 1.81 -20.50
C TYR A 652 3.61 0.72 -19.61
N ASP A 653 3.39 -0.45 -20.20
CA ASP A 653 3.06 -1.67 -19.47
C ASP A 653 4.15 -2.73 -19.69
N GLY A 654 4.54 -3.43 -18.62
CA GLY A 654 5.62 -4.42 -18.68
C GLY A 654 5.33 -5.60 -19.61
N ASN A 655 4.05 -5.94 -19.81
CA ASN A 655 3.64 -7.06 -20.65
C ASN A 655 3.10 -6.59 -22.02
N ALA A 656 2.43 -5.43 -22.04
CA ALA A 656 1.78 -4.95 -23.25
C ALA A 656 2.66 -3.98 -24.07
N GLY A 657 3.66 -3.33 -23.49
CA GLY A 657 4.56 -2.38 -24.16
C GLY A 657 4.07 -0.93 -24.10
N TRP A 658 4.38 -0.11 -25.13
CA TRP A 658 3.96 1.29 -25.24
C TRP A 658 2.71 1.50 -26.11
N ASP A 659 2.36 0.48 -26.89
CA ASP A 659 1.41 0.58 -28.00
C ASP A 659 0.03 -0.01 -27.71
N TRP A 660 -0.19 -0.53 -26.49
CA TRP A 660 -1.45 -1.15 -26.07
C TRP A 660 -2.68 -0.23 -26.19
N LEU A 661 -2.50 1.10 -26.11
CA LEU A 661 -3.61 2.05 -26.25
C LEU A 661 -3.97 2.34 -27.72
N TRP A 662 -3.04 2.11 -28.65
CA TRP A 662 -3.14 2.52 -30.05
C TRP A 662 -3.20 1.35 -31.03
N THR A 663 -3.13 0.12 -30.52
CA THR A 663 -3.18 -1.13 -31.28
C THR A 663 -4.30 -2.02 -30.76
N ASP A 664 -4.73 -2.99 -31.57
CA ASP A 664 -5.76 -3.96 -31.19
C ASP A 664 -5.17 -5.21 -30.50
N LYS A 665 -4.04 -5.04 -29.79
CA LYS A 665 -3.31 -6.14 -29.14
C LYS A 665 -4.10 -6.79 -28.01
N LEU A 666 -4.97 -6.01 -27.34
CA LEU A 666 -5.75 -6.43 -26.17
C LEU A 666 -7.22 -6.00 -26.37
N PRO A 667 -7.96 -6.69 -27.25
CA PRO A 667 -9.27 -6.26 -27.75
C PRO A 667 -10.38 -6.29 -26.69
N ASP A 668 -10.26 -7.15 -25.68
CA ASP A 668 -11.25 -7.35 -24.62
C ASP A 668 -10.61 -7.51 -23.22
N ASP A 669 -11.44 -7.69 -22.20
CA ASP A 669 -10.96 -7.83 -20.82
C ASP A 669 -10.25 -9.16 -20.56
N HIS A 670 -10.60 -10.24 -21.27
CA HIS A 670 -9.93 -11.53 -21.15
C HIS A 670 -8.46 -11.42 -21.59
N ALA A 671 -8.21 -10.86 -22.77
CA ALA A 671 -6.85 -10.59 -23.27
C ALA A 671 -6.06 -9.69 -22.31
N ARG A 672 -6.72 -8.71 -21.69
CA ARG A 672 -6.09 -7.81 -20.69
C ARG A 672 -5.76 -8.51 -19.38
N TYR A 673 -6.58 -9.46 -18.92
CA TYR A 673 -6.25 -10.29 -17.77
C TYR A 673 -5.09 -11.24 -18.10
N GLU A 674 -5.12 -11.86 -19.28
CA GLU A 674 -4.07 -12.76 -19.77
C GLU A 674 -2.71 -12.04 -19.88
N SER A 675 -2.72 -10.76 -20.23
CA SER A 675 -1.54 -9.87 -20.24
C SER A 675 -0.90 -9.75 -18.84
N GLY A 676 0.02 -10.65 -18.54
CA GLY A 676 0.73 -10.75 -17.25
C GLY A 676 0.16 -11.78 -16.27
N ASN A 677 -0.89 -12.52 -16.66
CA ASN A 677 -1.46 -13.60 -15.86
C ASN A 677 -1.84 -14.81 -16.71
N LYS A 678 -1.09 -15.12 -17.77
CA LYS A 678 -1.44 -16.17 -18.73
C LYS A 678 -1.66 -17.52 -18.05
N ALA A 679 -0.78 -17.93 -17.13
CA ALA A 679 -0.92 -19.22 -16.45
C ALA A 679 -2.16 -19.25 -15.54
N LEU A 680 -2.51 -18.13 -14.91
CA LEU A 680 -3.74 -18.02 -14.11
C LEU A 680 -4.98 -18.06 -15.00
N MET A 681 -4.97 -17.37 -16.14
CA MET A 681 -6.09 -17.39 -17.08
C MET A 681 -6.31 -18.78 -17.68
N ASN A 682 -5.24 -19.56 -17.91
CA ASN A 682 -5.36 -20.96 -18.29
C ASN A 682 -6.14 -21.81 -17.26
N VAL A 683 -5.95 -21.53 -15.95
CA VAL A 683 -6.75 -22.15 -14.89
C VAL A 683 -8.20 -21.68 -14.96
N VAL A 684 -8.42 -20.37 -15.08
CA VAL A 684 -9.76 -19.76 -15.16
C VAL A 684 -10.55 -20.35 -16.33
N ASP A 685 -9.97 -20.41 -17.52
CA ASP A 685 -10.63 -20.92 -18.73
C ASP A 685 -11.02 -22.40 -18.58
N GLY A 686 -10.13 -23.20 -17.99
CA GLY A 686 -10.43 -24.62 -17.72
C GLY A 686 -11.55 -24.84 -16.71
N LEU A 687 -11.58 -24.04 -15.62
CA LEU A 687 -12.64 -24.12 -14.62
C LEU A 687 -13.98 -23.58 -15.17
N GLN A 688 -13.95 -22.50 -15.95
CA GLN A 688 -15.15 -21.96 -16.59
C GLN A 688 -15.75 -23.00 -17.54
N LYS A 689 -14.92 -23.68 -18.34
CA LYS A 689 -15.36 -24.77 -19.20
C LYS A 689 -16.05 -25.90 -18.40
N TYR A 690 -15.50 -26.29 -17.24
CA TYR A 690 -16.14 -27.29 -16.39
C TYR A 690 -17.54 -26.85 -15.92
N ILE A 691 -17.67 -25.59 -15.47
CA ILE A 691 -18.94 -25.00 -15.03
C ILE A 691 -19.96 -24.98 -16.17
N ASP A 692 -19.53 -24.59 -17.38
CA ASP A 692 -20.40 -24.53 -18.56
C ASP A 692 -20.88 -25.92 -18.99
N GLU A 693 -20.02 -26.94 -18.89
CA GLU A 693 -20.33 -28.34 -19.22
C GLU A 693 -21.17 -29.05 -18.12
N HIS A 694 -21.11 -28.57 -16.88
CA HIS A 694 -21.78 -29.18 -15.72
C HIS A 694 -22.57 -28.15 -14.89
N PRO A 695 -23.62 -27.53 -15.44
CA PRO A 695 -24.34 -26.41 -14.79
C PRO A 695 -25.01 -26.79 -13.46
N ASP A 696 -25.35 -28.07 -13.27
CA ASP A 696 -25.98 -28.57 -12.04
C ASP A 696 -24.97 -29.11 -11.02
N ALA A 697 -23.69 -29.24 -11.38
CA ALA A 697 -22.67 -29.76 -10.48
C ALA A 697 -22.07 -28.64 -9.63
N ARG A 698 -21.93 -28.90 -8.33
CA ARG A 698 -21.21 -27.97 -7.45
C ARG A 698 -19.71 -28.19 -7.58
N LEU A 699 -19.03 -27.25 -8.23
CA LEU A 699 -17.58 -27.23 -8.31
C LEU A 699 -16.97 -26.84 -6.95
N ARG A 700 -16.11 -27.73 -6.42
CA ARG A 700 -15.24 -27.43 -5.26
C ARG A 700 -13.78 -27.58 -5.67
N VAL A 701 -12.99 -26.55 -5.41
CA VAL A 701 -11.57 -26.47 -5.79
C VAL A 701 -10.73 -26.20 -4.56
N VAL A 702 -9.66 -26.96 -4.38
CA VAL A 702 -8.62 -26.66 -3.38
C VAL A 702 -7.41 -26.09 -4.10
N ALA A 703 -7.15 -24.80 -3.90
CA ALA A 703 -6.10 -24.04 -4.59
C ALA A 703 -5.26 -23.24 -3.57
N PRO A 704 -4.40 -23.93 -2.80
CA PRO A 704 -3.69 -23.32 -1.69
C PRO A 704 -2.92 -22.07 -2.11
N GLN A 705 -3.15 -20.96 -1.42
CA GLN A 705 -2.54 -19.64 -1.69
C GLN A 705 -2.71 -19.06 -3.11
N VAL A 706 -3.54 -19.65 -3.98
CA VAL A 706 -3.89 -19.06 -5.29
C VAL A 706 -4.92 -17.94 -5.07
N LYS A 707 -4.50 -16.88 -4.36
CA LYS A 707 -5.37 -15.84 -3.81
C LYS A 707 -6.15 -15.08 -4.88
N ARG A 708 -5.62 -15.02 -6.11
CA ARG A 708 -6.26 -14.32 -7.24
C ARG A 708 -7.42 -15.09 -7.85
N LEU A 709 -7.49 -16.42 -7.69
CA LEU A 709 -8.50 -17.25 -8.36
C LEU A 709 -9.95 -16.93 -7.93
N PRO A 710 -10.27 -16.69 -6.64
CA PRO A 710 -11.60 -16.28 -6.21
C PRO A 710 -12.15 -15.01 -6.90
N PHE A 711 -11.30 -14.12 -7.41
CA PHE A 711 -11.75 -12.94 -8.17
C PHE A 711 -12.62 -13.30 -9.38
N PHE A 712 -12.25 -14.37 -10.09
CA PHE A 712 -12.94 -14.83 -11.29
C PHE A 712 -14.18 -15.66 -10.96
N PHE A 713 -14.17 -16.33 -9.81
CA PHE A 713 -15.27 -17.19 -9.36
C PHE A 713 -15.70 -16.86 -7.92
N PRO A 714 -16.23 -15.65 -7.67
CA PRO A 714 -16.44 -15.15 -6.31
C PRO A 714 -17.42 -15.96 -5.46
N THR A 715 -18.32 -16.71 -6.10
CA THR A 715 -19.33 -17.54 -5.43
C THR A 715 -19.03 -19.04 -5.47
N VAL A 716 -17.94 -19.46 -6.12
CA VAL A 716 -17.52 -20.86 -6.18
C VAL A 716 -16.72 -21.22 -4.92
N ASP A 717 -16.83 -22.47 -4.45
CA ASP A 717 -16.09 -22.98 -3.30
C ASP A 717 -14.61 -23.21 -3.69
N ILE A 718 -13.82 -22.14 -3.64
CA ILE A 718 -12.37 -22.15 -3.85
C ILE A 718 -11.67 -22.01 -2.50
N GLN A 719 -11.01 -23.06 -2.05
CA GLN A 719 -10.28 -23.11 -0.79
C GLN A 719 -8.83 -22.68 -1.01
N ILE A 720 -8.48 -21.50 -0.51
CA ILE A 720 -7.15 -20.90 -0.61
C ILE A 720 -6.31 -21.06 0.67
N ASP A 721 -6.77 -21.92 1.59
CA ASP A 721 -6.13 -22.23 2.87
C ASP A 721 -4.67 -22.68 2.70
N PRO A 722 -3.87 -22.70 3.78
CA PRO A 722 -2.53 -23.27 3.75
C PRO A 722 -2.50 -24.68 3.13
N MET A 723 -1.37 -25.04 2.54
CA MET A 723 -1.18 -26.29 1.81
C MET A 723 -1.64 -27.51 2.64
N PRO A 724 -2.60 -28.31 2.14
CA PRO A 724 -3.04 -29.51 2.84
C PRO A 724 -1.89 -30.53 2.94
N THR A 725 -1.87 -31.26 4.05
CA THR A 725 -0.82 -32.23 4.37
C THR A 725 -1.26 -33.67 4.22
N ARG A 726 -2.58 -33.90 4.14
CA ARG A 726 -3.22 -35.21 4.08
C ARG A 726 -4.25 -35.26 2.96
N LEU A 727 -4.39 -36.40 2.28
CA LEU A 727 -5.29 -36.55 1.13
C LEU A 727 -6.79 -36.49 1.53
N ASP A 728 -7.14 -36.88 2.75
CA ASP A 728 -8.51 -36.76 3.28
C ASP A 728 -9.01 -35.30 3.36
N GLN A 729 -8.11 -34.33 3.50
CA GLN A 729 -8.46 -32.91 3.46
C GLN A 729 -8.95 -32.46 2.07
N LEU A 730 -8.67 -33.25 1.03
CA LEU A 730 -9.13 -33.02 -0.34
C LEU A 730 -10.42 -33.79 -0.68
N ASP A 731 -10.97 -34.60 0.25
CA ASP A 731 -12.16 -35.40 -0.02
C ASP A 731 -13.35 -34.50 -0.43
N GLY A 732 -13.99 -34.85 -1.55
CA GLY A 732 -15.11 -34.10 -2.13
C GLY A 732 -14.72 -32.85 -2.92
N ALA A 733 -13.43 -32.56 -3.10
CA ALA A 733 -12.99 -31.56 -4.08
C ALA A 733 -12.89 -32.19 -5.48
N THR A 734 -13.29 -31.43 -6.51
CA THR A 734 -13.18 -31.84 -7.92
C THR A 734 -11.75 -31.67 -8.41
N TYR A 735 -11.16 -30.51 -8.09
CA TYR A 735 -9.81 -30.15 -8.53
C TYR A 735 -8.93 -29.73 -7.36
N PHE A 736 -7.68 -30.18 -7.39
CA PHE A 736 -6.58 -29.63 -6.63
C PHE A 736 -5.65 -28.83 -7.54
N ILE A 737 -5.32 -27.60 -7.17
CA ILE A 737 -4.46 -26.72 -7.97
C ILE A 737 -3.16 -26.49 -7.22
N TYR A 738 -2.06 -26.90 -7.85
CA TYR A 738 -0.73 -26.63 -7.35
C TYR A 738 -0.08 -25.50 -8.14
N GLY A 739 0.14 -24.35 -7.49
CA GLY A 739 0.75 -23.16 -8.09
C GLY A 739 2.15 -22.89 -7.55
N LYS A 740 3.14 -22.63 -8.42
CA LYS A 740 4.46 -22.12 -8.04
C LYS A 740 4.62 -20.69 -8.55
N PRO A 741 5.16 -19.72 -7.76
CA PRO A 741 5.53 -19.83 -6.35
C PRO A 741 4.35 -19.68 -5.36
N GLU A 742 3.12 -19.39 -5.81
CA GLU A 742 2.01 -18.98 -4.94
C GLU A 742 1.65 -19.96 -3.83
N ALA A 743 1.47 -21.25 -4.13
CA ALA A 743 1.12 -22.28 -3.14
C ALA A 743 2.18 -22.43 -2.04
N GLY A 744 3.34 -21.78 -2.21
CA GLY A 744 4.48 -21.79 -1.31
C GLY A 744 4.94 -23.22 -1.04
N GLY A 745 4.43 -23.91 -0.03
CA GLY A 745 4.22 -23.26 1.26
C GLY A 745 5.61 -23.12 1.84
N ASP A 746 5.97 -21.95 2.38
CA ASP A 746 7.24 -21.71 3.07
C ASP A 746 8.43 -22.52 2.52
N PHE A 747 9.19 -21.96 1.58
CA PHE A 747 10.35 -22.63 0.93
C PHE A 747 11.36 -23.31 1.90
N ASN A 748 11.22 -23.12 3.22
CA ASN A 748 12.05 -23.67 4.28
C ASN A 748 11.36 -24.69 5.21
N THR A 749 10.07 -25.02 5.09
CA THR A 749 9.37 -25.87 6.08
C THR A 749 8.92 -27.25 5.56
N PHE A 750 8.84 -27.47 4.25
CA PHE A 750 8.50 -28.79 3.71
C PHE A 750 9.72 -29.71 3.64
N VAL A 751 9.61 -30.86 4.32
CA VAL A 751 10.53 -31.99 4.12
C VAL A 751 9.94 -32.89 3.03
N PRO A 752 10.65 -33.10 1.90
CA PRO A 752 10.20 -34.01 0.85
C PRO A 752 9.81 -35.38 1.42
N GLY A 753 8.67 -35.92 0.96
CA GLY A 753 8.18 -37.22 1.40
C GLY A 753 7.47 -37.25 2.76
N GLN A 754 7.21 -36.10 3.40
CA GLN A 754 6.39 -36.01 4.63
C GLN A 754 4.99 -35.44 4.41
N ASN A 755 4.78 -34.63 3.37
CA ASN A 755 3.45 -34.16 2.98
C ASN A 755 2.81 -35.19 2.03
N GLN A 756 1.70 -35.82 2.44
CA GLN A 756 1.03 -36.86 1.67
C GLN A 756 0.47 -36.33 0.34
N VAL A 757 -0.12 -35.13 0.34
CA VAL A 757 -0.69 -34.50 -0.87
C VAL A 757 0.40 -34.22 -1.90
N LEU A 758 1.49 -33.53 -1.50
CA LEU A 758 2.58 -33.21 -2.42
C LEU A 758 3.25 -34.47 -2.96
N SER A 759 3.46 -35.47 -2.11
CA SER A 759 4.04 -36.75 -2.52
C SER A 759 3.13 -37.43 -3.56
N ALA A 760 1.82 -37.42 -3.33
CA ALA A 760 0.83 -38.08 -4.19
C ALA A 760 0.72 -37.45 -5.59
N LEU A 761 1.15 -36.20 -5.79
CA LEU A 761 1.21 -35.58 -7.12
C LEU A 761 2.10 -36.37 -8.10
N SER A 762 3.05 -37.15 -7.59
CA SER A 762 3.89 -38.04 -8.40
C SER A 762 3.14 -39.27 -8.93
N LEU A 763 2.00 -39.63 -8.34
CA LEU A 763 1.10 -40.69 -8.80
C LEU A 763 0.12 -40.21 -9.90
N ALA A 764 0.14 -38.93 -10.27
CA ALA A 764 -0.83 -38.39 -11.20
C ALA A 764 -0.61 -38.92 -12.63
N THR A 765 -1.63 -39.57 -13.18
CA THR A 765 -1.65 -40.02 -14.58
C THR A 765 -1.92 -38.85 -15.53
N THR A 766 -1.43 -38.95 -16.77
CA THR A 766 -1.82 -38.06 -17.88
C THR A 766 -2.84 -38.70 -18.82
N ASN A 767 -3.23 -39.96 -18.58
CA ASN A 767 -4.23 -40.66 -19.37
C ASN A 767 -5.63 -40.05 -19.12
N PRO A 768 -6.44 -39.77 -20.16
CA PRO A 768 -7.85 -39.39 -19.99
C PRO A 768 -8.68 -40.41 -19.22
N ASP A 769 -8.38 -41.71 -19.38
CA ASP A 769 -8.95 -42.75 -18.54
C ASP A 769 -8.12 -42.89 -17.26
N VAL A 770 -8.72 -42.54 -16.12
CA VAL A 770 -8.03 -42.50 -14.83
C VAL A 770 -7.78 -43.91 -14.28
N GLY A 771 -8.64 -44.88 -14.61
CA GLY A 771 -8.57 -46.24 -14.07
C GLY A 771 -8.40 -46.25 -12.54
N SER A 772 -7.41 -46.99 -12.06
CA SER A 772 -7.08 -47.11 -10.62
C SER A 772 -6.28 -45.93 -10.04
N ASN A 773 -5.93 -44.91 -10.83
CA ASN A 773 -5.18 -43.77 -10.33
C ASN A 773 -6.06 -42.89 -9.44
N ILE A 774 -5.44 -42.24 -8.45
CA ILE A 774 -6.16 -41.40 -7.48
C ILE A 774 -6.29 -39.94 -7.93
N MET A 775 -5.55 -39.56 -8.99
CA MET A 775 -5.62 -38.24 -9.59
C MET A 775 -5.11 -38.25 -11.03
N ARG A 776 -5.64 -37.31 -11.83
CA ARG A 776 -5.20 -37.04 -13.20
C ARG A 776 -4.62 -35.65 -13.31
N ARG A 777 -3.46 -35.49 -13.94
CA ARG A 777 -2.93 -34.18 -14.33
C ARG A 777 -3.74 -33.68 -15.52
N ALA A 778 -4.75 -32.85 -15.25
CA ALA A 778 -5.78 -32.50 -16.21
C ALA A 778 -5.30 -31.42 -17.20
N TRP A 779 -4.82 -30.28 -16.69
CA TRP A 779 -4.19 -29.22 -17.50
C TRP A 779 -3.28 -28.32 -16.64
N GLY A 780 -2.64 -27.34 -17.27
CA GLY A 780 -1.81 -26.34 -16.63
C GLY A 780 -0.96 -25.57 -17.63
N ASP A 781 -0.39 -24.45 -17.20
CA ASP A 781 0.50 -23.62 -18.01
C ASP A 781 1.58 -22.97 -17.11
N ASP A 782 2.63 -22.46 -17.75
CA ASP A 782 3.77 -21.79 -17.14
C ASP A 782 4.05 -20.50 -17.92
N ASP A 783 3.83 -19.35 -17.28
CA ASP A 783 4.05 -18.04 -17.89
C ASP A 783 5.42 -17.44 -17.55
N GLY A 784 6.31 -18.23 -16.94
CA GLY A 784 7.65 -17.83 -16.51
C GLY A 784 7.66 -17.06 -15.18
N ILE A 785 6.49 -16.64 -14.67
CA ILE A 785 6.33 -16.02 -13.34
C ILE A 785 5.60 -16.98 -12.41
N PHE A 786 4.50 -17.55 -12.91
CA PHE A 786 3.68 -18.55 -12.24
C PHE A 786 3.55 -19.80 -13.10
N LYS A 787 3.58 -20.95 -12.43
CA LYS A 787 3.24 -22.24 -13.01
C LYS A 787 2.10 -22.86 -12.23
N TYR A 788 1.00 -23.15 -12.90
CA TYR A 788 -0.12 -23.88 -12.31
C TYR A 788 -0.25 -25.26 -12.93
N THR A 789 -0.57 -26.23 -12.09
CA THR A 789 -0.96 -27.56 -12.54
C THR A 789 -2.26 -27.94 -11.83
N VAL A 790 -3.27 -28.27 -12.62
CA VAL A 790 -4.59 -28.65 -12.14
C VAL A 790 -4.71 -30.17 -12.16
N TYR A 791 -5.02 -30.74 -11.00
CA TYR A 791 -5.21 -32.16 -10.78
C TYR A 791 -6.68 -32.45 -10.56
N GLU A 792 -7.26 -33.30 -11.40
CA GLU A 792 -8.59 -33.89 -11.18
C GLU A 792 -8.47 -35.01 -10.15
N LEU A 793 -9.35 -35.01 -9.16
CA LEU A 793 -9.25 -35.89 -7.99
C LEU A 793 -10.19 -37.09 -8.10
N HIS A 794 -9.66 -38.28 -7.80
CA HIS A 794 -10.37 -39.56 -7.73
C HIS A 794 -9.91 -40.33 -6.49
N LEU A 795 -9.92 -39.65 -5.34
CA LEU A 795 -9.28 -40.12 -4.11
C LEU A 795 -9.89 -41.41 -3.56
N GLU A 796 -11.13 -41.72 -3.91
CA GLU A 796 -11.78 -42.98 -3.56
C GLU A 796 -11.09 -44.21 -4.16
N ASN A 797 -10.36 -44.05 -5.27
CA ASN A 797 -9.64 -45.15 -5.92
C ASN A 797 -8.50 -45.68 -5.04
N ARG A 798 -8.01 -44.86 -4.08
CA ARG A 798 -6.93 -45.25 -3.16
C ARG A 798 -7.28 -46.45 -2.30
N PHE A 799 -8.57 -46.75 -2.11
CA PHE A 799 -9.05 -47.87 -1.30
C PHE A 799 -9.78 -48.93 -2.13
N LYS A 800 -9.72 -48.85 -3.46
CA LYS A 800 -10.25 -49.86 -4.36
C LYS A 800 -9.11 -50.73 -4.87
N PRO A 801 -9.24 -52.07 -4.87
CA PRO A 801 -8.25 -52.92 -5.51
C PRO A 801 -8.18 -52.58 -7.01
N PRO A 802 -6.99 -52.65 -7.64
CA PRO A 802 -6.86 -52.48 -9.08
C PRO A 802 -7.81 -53.44 -9.83
N GLU A 803 -8.54 -52.92 -10.83
CA GLU A 803 -9.54 -53.71 -11.55
C GLU A 803 -8.94 -54.92 -12.28
N TYR A 804 -7.71 -54.77 -12.77
CA TYR A 804 -7.01 -55.81 -13.50
C TYR A 804 -5.51 -55.81 -13.15
N ILE A 805 -4.95 -57.01 -12.99
CA ILE A 805 -3.51 -57.26 -12.79
C ILE A 805 -3.14 -58.41 -13.75
N ASN A 806 -2.31 -58.15 -14.77
CA ASN A 806 -1.93 -59.16 -15.77
C ASN A 806 -1.06 -60.26 -15.16
N GLY A 807 -0.13 -59.88 -14.27
CA GLY A 807 0.77 -60.80 -13.58
C GLY A 807 0.51 -60.84 -12.07
N PRO A 808 -0.56 -61.48 -11.59
CA PRO A 808 -0.78 -61.64 -10.15
C PRO A 808 0.35 -62.47 -9.52
N THR A 809 0.57 -62.32 -8.21
CA THR A 809 1.53 -63.17 -7.50
C THR A 809 1.08 -64.65 -7.55
N THR A 810 1.95 -65.53 -8.03
CA THR A 810 1.60 -66.95 -8.27
C THR A 810 1.96 -67.89 -7.12
N GLU A 811 2.79 -67.43 -6.17
CA GLU A 811 3.33 -68.27 -5.08
C GLU A 811 2.55 -68.13 -3.76
N GLY A 812 1.52 -67.26 -3.71
CA GLY A 812 0.66 -67.02 -2.56
C GLY A 812 0.61 -65.57 -2.11
N ASP A 813 0.28 -65.35 -0.83
CA ASP A 813 0.27 -64.02 -0.19
C ASP A 813 1.71 -63.56 0.09
N VAL A 814 2.20 -62.61 -0.73
CA VAL A 814 3.56 -62.06 -0.65
C VAL A 814 3.55 -60.76 0.15
N GLN A 815 4.18 -60.75 1.32
CA GLN A 815 4.27 -59.56 2.17
C GLN A 815 5.71 -59.16 2.47
N PHE A 816 5.96 -57.86 2.55
CA PHE A 816 7.24 -57.28 2.94
C PHE A 816 7.10 -56.56 4.29
N GLY A 817 7.93 -56.96 5.26
CA GLY A 817 8.02 -56.33 6.58
C GLY A 817 6.72 -56.35 7.41
N GLY A 818 5.70 -57.09 6.98
CA GLY A 818 4.36 -57.11 7.57
C GLY A 818 3.51 -55.85 7.32
N PHE A 819 4.05 -54.85 6.60
CA PHE A 819 3.36 -53.57 6.39
C PHE A 819 2.82 -53.40 4.97
N VAL A 820 3.31 -54.14 3.98
CA VAL A 820 2.83 -54.07 2.59
C VAL A 820 2.75 -55.46 1.94
N ARG A 821 1.72 -55.67 1.12
CA ARG A 821 1.51 -56.84 0.28
C ARG A 821 1.75 -56.49 -1.18
N LEU A 822 2.49 -57.34 -1.91
CA LEU A 822 2.57 -57.27 -3.36
C LEU A 822 1.40 -58.07 -3.95
N LEU A 823 0.57 -57.44 -4.78
CA LEU A 823 -0.57 -58.06 -5.44
C LEU A 823 -0.18 -58.66 -6.80
N GLY A 824 0.78 -58.04 -7.48
CA GLY A 824 1.28 -58.47 -8.78
C GLY A 824 1.97 -57.34 -9.54
N TYR A 825 2.10 -57.55 -10.85
CA TYR A 825 2.81 -56.64 -11.75
C TYR A 825 2.23 -56.66 -13.17
N ASP A 826 2.47 -55.59 -13.92
CA ASP A 826 2.29 -55.50 -15.36
C ASP A 826 3.61 -55.03 -16.01
N ILE A 827 3.94 -55.53 -17.20
CA ILE A 827 5.14 -55.07 -17.93
C ILE A 827 4.91 -55.09 -19.44
N GLY A 828 5.29 -54.00 -20.12
CA GLY A 828 5.04 -53.78 -21.56
C GLY A 828 5.90 -54.62 -22.52
N GLY A 829 6.51 -55.71 -22.05
CA GLY A 829 7.32 -56.62 -22.86
C GLY A 829 8.29 -57.46 -22.03
N LEU A 830 8.67 -58.62 -22.56
CA LEU A 830 9.57 -59.58 -21.89
C LEU A 830 10.97 -59.65 -22.50
N ASP A 831 11.15 -59.07 -23.69
CA ASP A 831 12.43 -59.02 -24.38
C ASP A 831 13.15 -57.72 -24.09
N MET A 832 14.44 -57.78 -23.76
CA MET A 832 15.28 -56.63 -23.45
C MET A 832 16.42 -56.52 -24.47
N TRP A 833 16.65 -55.32 -24.99
CA TRP A 833 17.82 -55.00 -25.82
C TRP A 833 18.38 -53.62 -25.42
N PRO A 834 19.68 -53.37 -25.62
CA PRO A 834 20.31 -52.12 -25.21
C PRO A 834 19.53 -50.87 -25.68
N GLY A 835 19.21 -49.98 -24.74
CA GLY A 835 18.45 -48.76 -24.95
C GLY A 835 16.92 -48.92 -24.96
N ARG A 836 16.38 -50.15 -24.84
CA ARG A 836 14.93 -50.36 -24.71
C ARG A 836 14.43 -49.77 -23.40
N LYS A 837 13.29 -49.08 -23.47
CA LYS A 837 12.52 -48.63 -22.31
C LYS A 837 11.29 -49.52 -22.16
N LEU A 838 11.10 -50.09 -20.97
CA LEU A 838 9.93 -50.88 -20.61
C LEU A 838 9.18 -50.16 -19.48
N THR A 839 7.88 -49.93 -19.67
CA THR A 839 7.01 -49.49 -18.58
C THR A 839 6.56 -50.73 -17.81
N MET A 840 6.78 -50.72 -16.51
CA MET A 840 6.36 -51.75 -15.57
C MET A 840 5.49 -51.11 -14.48
N HIS A 841 4.41 -51.76 -14.10
CA HIS A 841 3.60 -51.38 -12.94
C HIS A 841 3.72 -52.43 -11.86
N LEU A 842 3.92 -52.00 -10.61
CA LEU A 842 3.86 -52.85 -9.43
C LEU A 842 2.62 -52.47 -8.61
N PHE A 843 1.82 -53.47 -8.23
CA PHE A 843 0.58 -53.25 -7.49
C PHE A 843 0.77 -53.65 -6.03
N TRP A 844 0.63 -52.67 -5.13
CA TRP A 844 0.83 -52.87 -3.70
C TRP A 844 -0.47 -52.64 -2.93
N GLN A 845 -0.67 -53.40 -1.84
CA GLN A 845 -1.68 -53.12 -0.83
C GLN A 845 -0.98 -52.83 0.49
N VAL A 846 -1.19 -51.65 1.05
CA VAL A 846 -0.64 -51.25 2.35
C VAL A 846 -1.46 -51.91 3.46
N ILE A 847 -0.82 -52.71 4.31
CA ILE A 847 -1.46 -53.40 5.44
C ILE A 847 -1.35 -52.53 6.70
N GLN A 848 -0.19 -51.92 6.92
CA GLN A 848 0.10 -51.05 8.05
C GLN A 848 0.93 -49.86 7.61
N GLN A 849 0.86 -48.75 8.35
CA GLN A 849 1.69 -47.58 8.05
C GLN A 849 3.18 -47.93 8.20
N PRO A 850 4.01 -47.70 7.16
CA PRO A 850 5.44 -47.93 7.24
C PRO A 850 6.12 -47.04 8.29
N THR A 851 7.09 -47.57 9.02
CA THR A 851 7.83 -46.83 10.07
C THR A 851 9.09 -46.13 9.55
N ALA A 852 9.49 -46.42 8.31
CA ALA A 852 10.65 -45.85 7.64
C ALA A 852 10.35 -45.56 6.16
N ASN A 853 11.26 -44.81 5.52
CA ASN A 853 11.19 -44.58 4.08
C ASN A 853 11.90 -45.72 3.35
N TYR A 854 11.14 -46.47 2.56
CA TYR A 854 11.64 -47.66 1.86
C TYR A 854 11.78 -47.40 0.37
N MET A 855 12.88 -47.89 -0.18
CA MET A 855 13.15 -47.92 -1.62
C MET A 855 12.78 -49.29 -2.17
N ILE A 856 12.20 -49.32 -3.38
CA ILE A 856 11.92 -50.56 -4.09
C ILE A 856 13.08 -50.82 -5.03
N TYR A 857 13.58 -52.04 -5.02
CA TYR A 857 14.57 -52.52 -5.96
C TYR A 857 13.95 -53.47 -6.96
N ILE A 858 14.36 -53.33 -8.21
CA ILE A 858 14.02 -54.24 -9.30
C ILE A 858 15.35 -54.68 -9.90
N HIS A 859 15.71 -55.94 -9.71
CA HIS A 859 17.00 -56.48 -10.15
C HIS A 859 16.78 -57.50 -11.26
N LEU A 860 17.46 -57.31 -12.38
CA LEU A 860 17.61 -58.34 -13.38
C LEU A 860 18.76 -59.27 -12.98
N ARG A 861 18.50 -60.58 -12.92
CA ARG A 861 19.49 -61.60 -12.58
C ARG A 861 19.64 -62.64 -13.68
N ASP A 862 20.85 -63.15 -13.85
CA ASP A 862 21.12 -64.28 -14.75
C ASP A 862 20.71 -65.62 -14.12
N LYS A 863 20.91 -66.72 -14.87
CA LYS A 863 20.61 -68.09 -14.43
C LYS A 863 21.38 -68.53 -13.17
N ASP A 864 22.54 -67.91 -12.91
CA ASP A 864 23.41 -68.22 -11.78
C ASP A 864 23.09 -67.34 -10.56
N GLY A 865 22.13 -66.42 -10.71
CA GLY A 865 21.65 -65.51 -9.65
C GLY A 865 22.44 -64.22 -9.54
N ASN A 866 23.41 -63.96 -10.43
CA ASN A 866 24.18 -62.72 -10.42
C ASN A 866 23.31 -61.55 -10.85
N VAL A 867 23.45 -60.41 -10.18
CA VAL A 867 22.74 -59.18 -10.55
C VAL A 867 23.41 -58.58 -11.79
N ILE A 868 22.62 -58.43 -12.85
CA ILE A 868 23.03 -57.93 -14.16
C ILE A 868 22.74 -56.44 -14.30
N GLN A 869 21.56 -56.02 -13.87
CA GLN A 869 21.14 -54.63 -13.88
C GLN A 869 20.16 -54.37 -12.73
N THR A 870 20.14 -53.13 -12.22
CA THR A 870 19.26 -52.69 -11.14
C THR A 870 18.48 -51.45 -11.55
N TRP A 871 17.26 -51.33 -11.02
CA TRP A 871 16.39 -50.16 -11.14
C TRP A 871 15.82 -49.81 -9.76
N ASP A 872 16.72 -49.47 -8.83
CA ASP A 872 16.38 -49.15 -7.44
C ASP A 872 15.90 -47.70 -7.34
N GLY A 873 14.81 -47.47 -6.61
CA GLY A 873 14.25 -46.13 -6.43
C GLY A 873 12.94 -46.13 -5.64
N PRO A 874 12.46 -44.94 -5.24
CA PRO A 874 11.22 -44.81 -4.51
C PRO A 874 10.05 -45.09 -5.44
N VAL A 875 8.86 -45.23 -4.84
CA VAL A 875 7.60 -45.32 -5.59
C VAL A 875 7.44 -44.03 -6.40
N SER A 876 7.19 -44.21 -7.70
CA SER A 876 7.03 -43.14 -8.69
C SER A 876 8.11 -42.05 -8.60
N TRP A 877 9.16 -42.16 -9.41
CA TRP A 877 10.14 -41.07 -9.56
C TRP A 877 9.77 -40.19 -10.74
N THR A 878 9.39 -38.94 -10.44
CA THR A 878 9.10 -37.95 -11.49
C THR A 878 10.35 -37.17 -11.88
N HIS A 879 10.40 -36.67 -13.12
CA HIS A 879 11.54 -35.92 -13.63
C HIS A 879 11.83 -34.62 -12.85
N ASP A 880 10.83 -34.07 -12.15
CA ASP A 880 10.94 -32.91 -11.27
C ASP A 880 11.37 -33.27 -9.83
N GLY A 881 11.80 -34.51 -9.60
CA GLY A 881 12.39 -34.97 -8.34
C GLY A 881 11.37 -35.27 -7.24
N ASN A 882 10.08 -35.31 -7.57
CA ASN A 882 9.03 -35.67 -6.62
C ASN A 882 8.81 -37.19 -6.58
N MET A 883 8.43 -37.70 -5.41
CA MET A 883 8.24 -39.13 -5.17
C MET A 883 7.09 -39.41 -4.20
N TYR A 884 6.49 -40.60 -4.27
CA TYR A 884 5.50 -41.02 -3.29
C TYR A 884 6.16 -41.80 -2.15
N SER A 885 6.62 -41.07 -1.13
CA SER A 885 7.32 -41.63 0.03
C SER A 885 6.47 -42.68 0.77
N THR A 886 7.08 -43.80 1.18
CA THR A 886 6.37 -44.82 1.94
C THR A 886 6.00 -44.34 3.35
N LEU A 887 6.64 -43.29 3.87
CA LEU A 887 6.31 -42.70 5.18
C LEU A 887 4.89 -42.15 5.24
N VAL A 888 4.32 -41.77 4.10
CA VAL A 888 2.99 -41.15 4.01
C VAL A 888 1.91 -42.13 3.54
N TRP A 889 2.27 -43.40 3.33
CA TRP A 889 1.31 -44.46 3.01
C TRP A 889 0.33 -44.68 4.15
N GLN A 890 -0.92 -44.98 3.80
CA GLN A 890 -1.98 -45.26 4.75
C GLN A 890 -2.40 -46.73 4.69
N ALA A 891 -2.70 -47.33 5.85
CA ALA A 891 -3.25 -48.68 5.90
C ALA A 891 -4.54 -48.79 5.06
N GLY A 892 -4.66 -49.86 4.28
CA GLY A 892 -5.75 -50.10 3.33
C GLY A 892 -5.53 -49.50 1.94
N GLU A 893 -4.51 -48.67 1.75
CA GLU A 893 -4.24 -48.01 0.46
C GLU A 893 -3.72 -48.99 -0.60
N TYR A 894 -4.17 -48.83 -1.83
CA TYR A 894 -3.67 -49.52 -3.02
C TYR A 894 -2.78 -48.59 -3.83
N ILE A 895 -1.54 -49.00 -4.08
CA ILE A 895 -0.53 -48.21 -4.80
C ILE A 895 -0.22 -48.85 -6.14
N VAL A 896 -0.33 -48.05 -7.20
CA VAL A 896 0.16 -48.39 -8.54
C VAL A 896 1.50 -47.69 -8.74
N ASP A 897 2.60 -48.45 -8.66
CA ASP A 897 3.96 -47.94 -8.83
C ASP A 897 4.42 -48.13 -10.27
N GLU A 898 4.35 -47.06 -11.07
CA GLU A 898 4.84 -47.05 -12.45
C GLU A 898 6.37 -46.83 -12.52
N ARG A 899 7.05 -47.71 -13.25
CA ARG A 899 8.50 -47.77 -13.41
C ARG A 899 8.90 -47.78 -14.87
N LEU A 900 9.72 -46.80 -15.26
CA LEU A 900 10.35 -46.79 -16.58
C LEU A 900 11.73 -47.47 -16.51
N LEU A 901 11.78 -48.75 -16.86
CA LEU A 901 13.00 -49.54 -16.87
C LEU A 901 13.76 -49.29 -18.17
N THR A 902 14.85 -48.51 -18.10
CA THR A 902 15.78 -48.35 -19.24
C THR A 902 16.84 -49.43 -19.14
N PHE A 903 16.90 -50.33 -20.12
CA PHE A 903 17.90 -51.41 -20.14
C PHE A 903 19.17 -50.95 -20.85
N ASP A 904 20.29 -50.88 -20.12
CA ASP A 904 21.54 -50.37 -20.68
C ASP A 904 22.24 -51.44 -21.53
N GLY A 905 22.22 -52.69 -21.05
CA GLY A 905 22.44 -53.91 -21.83
C GLY A 905 23.78 -54.08 -22.58
N LYS A 906 24.71 -53.11 -22.55
CA LYS A 906 25.87 -53.06 -23.47
C LYS A 906 26.78 -54.29 -23.40
N ASN A 907 26.88 -54.93 -22.24
CA ASN A 907 27.74 -56.10 -22.00
C ASN A 907 26.96 -57.32 -21.44
N VAL A 908 25.64 -57.35 -21.64
CA VAL A 908 24.79 -58.43 -21.12
C VAL A 908 24.67 -59.53 -22.18
N PRO A 909 25.01 -60.80 -21.86
CA PRO A 909 24.89 -61.90 -22.82
C PRO A 909 23.46 -62.04 -23.36
N GLN A 910 23.33 -62.31 -24.65
CA GLN A 910 22.03 -62.68 -25.21
C GLN A 910 21.62 -64.04 -24.69
N GLY A 911 20.34 -64.23 -24.40
CA GLY A 911 19.87 -65.49 -23.84
C GLY A 911 18.45 -65.41 -23.29
N LYS A 912 17.90 -66.59 -23.06
CA LYS A 912 16.69 -66.81 -22.28
C LYS A 912 17.11 -67.05 -20.82
N ASP A 913 16.15 -67.14 -19.90
CA ASP A 913 16.37 -67.47 -18.48
C ASP A 913 16.84 -66.33 -17.57
N TYR A 914 16.61 -65.08 -17.96
CA TYR A 914 16.75 -63.96 -17.02
C TYR A 914 15.57 -63.90 -16.04
N LYS A 915 15.85 -63.53 -14.79
CA LYS A 915 14.84 -63.38 -13.74
C LYS A 915 14.82 -61.96 -13.22
N MET A 916 13.61 -61.40 -13.12
CA MET A 916 13.42 -60.11 -12.46
C MET A 916 13.01 -60.35 -11.01
N VAL A 917 13.69 -59.67 -10.08
CA VAL A 917 13.47 -59.78 -8.64
C VAL A 917 13.07 -58.44 -8.07
N VAL A 918 12.00 -58.41 -7.30
CA VAL A 918 11.45 -57.19 -6.68
C VAL A 918 11.52 -57.29 -5.17
N GLY A 919 11.92 -56.21 -4.50
CA GLY A 919 11.76 -56.12 -3.06
C GLY A 919 11.98 -54.71 -2.54
N MET A 920 12.09 -54.57 -1.22
CA MET A 920 12.28 -53.27 -0.57
C MET A 920 13.53 -53.24 0.31
N TYR A 921 14.07 -52.05 0.53
CA TYR A 921 15.10 -51.79 1.54
C TYR A 921 14.88 -50.44 2.21
N ASP A 922 15.30 -50.33 3.45
CA ASP A 922 15.26 -49.07 4.20
C ASP A 922 16.30 -48.10 3.63
N LEU A 923 15.88 -46.88 3.27
CA LEU A 923 16.77 -45.89 2.65
C LEU A 923 17.93 -45.49 3.56
N ALA A 924 17.68 -45.35 4.87
CA ALA A 924 18.64 -44.85 5.85
C ALA A 924 19.65 -45.94 6.25
N THR A 925 19.19 -47.16 6.47
CA THR A 925 20.04 -48.27 6.93
C THR A 925 20.56 -49.15 5.80
N GLN A 926 20.01 -49.03 4.59
CA GLN A 926 20.27 -49.89 3.43
C GLN A 926 19.93 -51.37 3.68
N GLN A 927 19.23 -51.70 4.77
CA GLN A 927 18.85 -53.07 5.10
C GLN A 927 17.64 -53.52 4.27
N ARG A 928 17.71 -54.75 3.74
CA ARG A 928 16.62 -55.37 2.99
C ARG A 928 15.44 -55.66 3.91
N VAL A 929 14.23 -55.35 3.44
CA VAL A 929 12.99 -55.67 4.14
C VAL A 929 12.73 -57.18 4.01
N PRO A 930 12.51 -57.92 5.11
CA PRO A 930 12.18 -59.33 5.06
C PRO A 930 10.88 -59.59 4.30
N MET A 931 10.84 -60.70 3.55
CA MET A 931 9.66 -61.14 2.78
C MET A 931 9.07 -62.40 3.40
N THR A 932 7.75 -62.50 3.42
CA THR A 932 7.02 -63.73 3.74
C THR A 932 6.13 -64.15 2.57
N ILE A 933 5.95 -65.47 2.40
CA ILE A 933 4.98 -66.05 1.46
C ILE A 933 4.05 -66.94 2.26
N ASN A 934 2.74 -66.66 2.24
CA ASN A 934 1.73 -67.35 3.07
C ASN A 934 2.12 -67.39 4.57
N GLY A 935 2.72 -66.29 5.06
CA GLY A 935 3.17 -66.16 6.45
C GLY A 935 4.50 -66.87 6.78
N GLN A 936 5.10 -67.61 5.83
CA GLN A 936 6.39 -68.27 6.05
C GLN A 936 7.56 -67.34 5.63
N PRO A 937 8.57 -67.13 6.49
CA PRO A 937 9.70 -66.27 6.19
C PRO A 937 10.56 -66.85 5.06
N GLN A 938 10.99 -65.98 4.16
CA GLN A 938 11.90 -66.32 3.07
C GLN A 938 13.34 -65.89 3.40
N PRO A 939 14.37 -66.50 2.77
CA PRO A 939 15.76 -66.11 2.98
C PRO A 939 15.97 -64.61 2.77
N ALA A 940 16.67 -63.97 3.72
CA ALA A 940 16.91 -62.54 3.70
C ALA A 940 17.66 -62.13 2.42
N GLY A 941 17.12 -61.15 1.68
CA GLY A 941 17.75 -60.60 0.48
C GLY A 941 17.36 -61.27 -0.85
N GLU A 942 16.49 -62.30 -0.85
CA GLU A 942 16.08 -62.95 -2.10
C GLU A 942 15.04 -62.18 -2.92
N GLY A 943 14.17 -61.36 -2.29
CA GLY A 943 13.09 -60.65 -2.98
C GLY A 943 12.07 -61.59 -3.66
N TYR A 944 10.99 -61.02 -4.20
CA TYR A 944 9.99 -61.78 -4.95
C TYR A 944 10.45 -61.98 -6.41
N LYS A 945 10.45 -63.23 -6.89
CA LYS A 945 10.84 -63.57 -8.27
C LYS A 945 9.63 -63.46 -9.17
N ILE A 946 9.72 -62.61 -10.19
CA ILE A 946 8.67 -62.46 -11.19
C ILE A 946 8.61 -63.71 -12.08
N ALA A 947 7.41 -64.28 -12.22
CA ALA A 947 7.19 -65.52 -12.97
C ALA A 947 7.43 -65.40 -14.49
N ALA A 948 7.40 -64.18 -15.03
CA ALA A 948 7.55 -63.95 -16.47
C ALA A 948 8.93 -64.38 -17.03
N PRO A 949 8.98 -64.98 -18.23
CA PRO A 949 10.22 -65.44 -18.84
C PRO A 949 10.93 -64.31 -19.60
N PHE A 950 11.81 -63.57 -18.92
CA PHE A 950 12.57 -62.49 -19.53
C PHE A 950 13.71 -62.99 -20.42
N SER A 951 13.93 -62.32 -21.55
CA SER A 951 15.01 -62.65 -22.48
C SER A 951 15.81 -61.40 -22.87
N VAL A 952 17.11 -61.56 -23.12
CA VAL A 952 17.96 -60.50 -23.69
C VAL A 952 18.24 -60.85 -25.14
N VAL A 953 17.84 -59.95 -26.03
CA VAL A 953 17.86 -60.12 -27.50
C VAL A 953 18.73 -59.05 -28.16
N PRO A 954 19.22 -59.27 -29.39
CA PRO A 954 19.89 -58.22 -30.16
C PRO A 954 18.95 -57.03 -30.41
N VAL A 955 19.54 -55.84 -30.62
CA VAL A 955 18.78 -54.64 -31.00
C VAL A 955 18.03 -54.93 -32.31
N PRO A 956 16.68 -54.77 -32.36
CA PRO A 956 15.92 -54.98 -33.57
C PRO A 956 16.43 -54.10 -34.71
N ALA A 957 16.54 -54.65 -35.92
CA ALA A 957 16.81 -53.85 -37.11
C ALA A 957 15.65 -52.87 -37.33
N ARG A 958 15.96 -51.61 -37.62
CA ARG A 958 14.96 -50.56 -37.86
C ARG A 958 14.15 -50.79 -39.12
#